data_AF-A0A7H8QQB6-F1
#
_entry.id   AF-A0A7H8QQB6-F1
#
_cell.length_a   1.000
_cell.length_b   1.000
_cell.length_c   1.000
_cell.angle_alpha   90.00
_cell.angle_beta   90.00
_cell.angle_gamma   90.00
#
_symmetry.space_group_name_H-M   'P 1'
#
loop_
_entity.id
_entity.type
_entity.pdbx_description
1 polymer ?
#
loop_
_entity_poly.entity_id
_entity_poly.type
_entity_poly.pdbx_seq_one_letter_code
_entity_poly.pdbx_strand_id
1 'polypeptide(L)'
;MPPRNRGRPTLGHGLDKEIYQIVRKFADDQQAENGRPRLSTYTIYDSIKKSNSSLNRKPKKLLEDSIERVLEVFQSDILGDHESDSVNGDFEGLEDDKVEEKQESNNLNRSIVSAWSTSTKPAAAARKGNEDGVSESATSANKRRHHANESAPKRRKADHPIDKSPPTHVSLADLGGMDEVLQELGDLIILPMTRPQIFTTSKVQPPRGVLLHGPPGCGKTMLANAFAADLGVPFISISAPSVVSGMSGESEKALREHFDEAKKVAPCLIFIDEIDAITPKRESAQREMEKRIVAQLLTCMDDLALEKTDGKPVIVMAATNRPDSLDPALRRGGRFDKEINLTVPSEPVREQILRSLTRKTQLSDDLDFKTLAKRTAGFVGADLNDLVSTAGAAAIKRYLEILRLNTGEEMEIEGEAEEDVTLKVKEIRRLIKHAKEAPIGDEANPVMVSNADFFTALPKIQPSSKREGFATIPDTTWADIGALGGIRDELVTAIVEPIKNPEVYAKVGITAPTGVLLWGPPGCGKTLLAKAVANESRANFISVKGPELLNKYVGESERAVRQVFVRARSSIPCVIFFDELDALVPRRDDALSESSARVVNTLLTELDGLGSARQGIYIIAATNRPDIIDPAMLRPGRLETLLFVNLPGPEERVDILQTLIRTLPIETSEELRALAVSCEGYSGADLGSLLRRAGYAAIKRRDMIKLEDFVAAKEHVRPSVTDLRKYEKLRRDWSGGVL
;
A
#
# COMPACT_ATOMS: atom_id res chain seq x y z
N MET A 1 34.33 -24.08 -29.36
CA MET A 1 33.85 -23.90 -27.97
C MET A 1 33.75 -22.41 -27.70
N PRO A 2 32.56 -21.87 -27.40
CA PRO A 2 32.42 -20.46 -27.05
C PRO A 2 32.92 -20.20 -25.62
N PRO A 3 33.40 -18.99 -25.30
CA PRO A 3 33.93 -18.67 -23.98
C PRO A 3 32.79 -18.68 -22.95
N ARG A 4 33.03 -19.36 -21.82
CA ARG A 4 32.14 -19.33 -20.66
C ARG A 4 31.99 -17.90 -20.17
N ASN A 5 30.75 -17.41 -20.16
CA ASN A 5 30.34 -16.15 -19.57
C ASN A 5 30.60 -16.22 -18.04
N ARG A 6 31.80 -15.80 -17.59
CA ARG A 6 32.10 -15.58 -16.18
C ARG A 6 31.56 -14.19 -15.85
N GLY A 7 30.55 -14.12 -14.97
CA GLY A 7 30.02 -12.84 -14.47
C GLY A 7 31.13 -11.96 -13.88
N ARG A 8 30.88 -10.64 -13.82
CA ARG A 8 31.84 -9.65 -13.29
C ARG A 8 32.46 -10.15 -11.97
N PRO A 9 33.78 -10.25 -11.86
CA PRO A 9 34.43 -10.65 -10.61
C PRO A 9 34.19 -9.56 -9.56
N THR A 10 33.49 -9.91 -8.48
CA THR A 10 33.29 -9.01 -7.33
C THR A 10 34.45 -9.16 -6.35
N LEU A 11 35.03 -8.04 -5.89
CA LEU A 11 36.08 -8.04 -4.89
C LEU A 11 35.56 -8.59 -3.55
N GLY A 12 36.28 -9.52 -2.92
CA GLY A 12 35.96 -10.05 -1.59
C GLY A 12 36.19 -9.01 -0.48
N HIS A 13 35.37 -9.02 0.57
CA HIS A 13 35.45 -8.01 1.64
C HIS A 13 36.81 -8.01 2.38
N GLY A 14 37.30 -6.79 2.67
CA GLY A 14 38.47 -6.52 3.51
C GLY A 14 39.79 -6.54 2.73
N LEU A 15 40.28 -7.73 2.41
CA LEU A 15 41.61 -7.93 1.81
C LEU A 15 41.74 -7.36 0.40
N ASP A 16 40.76 -7.64 -0.45
CA ASP A 16 40.80 -7.24 -1.85
C ASP A 16 40.65 -5.71 -1.98
N LYS A 17 39.96 -5.05 -1.03
CA LYS A 17 39.86 -3.57 -0.95
C LYS A 17 41.18 -2.91 -0.55
N GLU A 18 41.89 -3.46 0.43
CA GLU A 18 43.22 -2.96 0.83
C GLU A 18 44.23 -3.11 -0.32
N ILE A 19 44.22 -4.25 -1.01
CA ILE A 19 45.09 -4.50 -2.17
C ILE A 19 44.72 -3.59 -3.35
N TYR A 20 43.42 -3.37 -3.62
CA TYR A 20 42.97 -2.45 -4.67
C TYR A 20 43.45 -1.00 -4.45
N GLN A 21 43.44 -0.51 -3.21
CA GLN A 21 43.99 0.82 -2.90
C GLN A 21 45.50 0.91 -3.15
N ILE A 22 46.25 -0.15 -2.83
CA ILE A 22 47.69 -0.21 -3.08
C ILE A 22 47.98 -0.27 -4.58
N VAL A 23 47.23 -1.09 -5.34
CA VAL A 23 47.37 -1.20 -6.80
C VAL A 23 47.02 0.12 -7.48
N ARG A 24 45.96 0.82 -7.05
CA ARG A 24 45.59 2.14 -7.57
C ARG A 24 46.69 3.17 -7.32
N LYS A 25 47.21 3.25 -6.09
CA LYS A 25 48.31 4.15 -5.75
C LYS A 25 49.57 3.86 -6.58
N PHE A 26 49.90 2.57 -6.77
CA PHE A 26 51.04 2.17 -7.59
C PHE A 26 50.84 2.47 -9.08
N ALA A 27 49.60 2.38 -9.58
CA ALA A 27 49.26 2.77 -10.95
C ALA A 27 49.36 4.29 -11.14
N ASP A 28 48.90 5.08 -10.17
CA ASP A 28 48.99 6.54 -10.19
C ASP A 28 50.45 7.01 -10.13
N ASP A 29 51.28 6.39 -9.28
CA ASP A 29 52.72 6.68 -9.18
C ASP A 29 53.47 6.31 -10.48
N GLN A 30 53.09 5.20 -11.15
CA GLN A 30 53.68 4.79 -12.44
C GLN A 30 53.21 5.64 -13.63
N GLN A 31 51.98 6.15 -13.60
CA GLN A 31 51.46 7.06 -14.64
C GLN A 31 52.20 8.40 -14.63
N ALA A 32 52.73 8.85 -13.48
CA ALA A 32 53.50 10.08 -13.37
C ALA A 32 54.91 9.97 -13.97
N GLU A 33 55.50 8.77 -14.06
CA GLU A 33 56.90 8.60 -14.47
C GLU A 33 57.14 8.11 -15.90
N ASN A 34 56.19 7.45 -16.59
CA ASN A 34 56.16 7.24 -18.06
C ASN A 34 54.94 6.38 -18.47
N GLY A 35 54.29 6.73 -19.59
CA GLY A 35 52.96 6.24 -20.00
C GLY A 35 52.72 4.72 -20.06
N ARG A 36 51.47 4.34 -19.71
CA ARG A 36 50.81 3.01 -19.63
C ARG A 36 51.45 2.01 -18.64
N PRO A 37 50.84 1.78 -17.47
CA PRO A 37 51.40 0.87 -16.46
C PRO A 37 51.24 -0.60 -16.89
N ARG A 38 52.37 -1.32 -17.05
CA ARG A 38 52.36 -2.79 -17.12
C ARG A 38 52.35 -3.37 -15.71
N LEU A 39 51.15 -3.49 -15.14
CA LEU A 39 50.95 -4.10 -13.82
C LEU A 39 51.02 -5.62 -13.95
N SER A 40 52.00 -6.24 -13.29
CA SER A 40 52.14 -7.70 -13.19
C SER A 40 51.90 -8.12 -11.74
N THR A 41 51.33 -9.31 -11.53
CA THR A 41 51.11 -9.88 -10.19
C THR A 41 52.39 -9.92 -9.36
N TYR A 42 53.53 -10.18 -10.01
CA TYR A 42 54.84 -10.25 -9.37
C TYR A 42 55.36 -8.88 -8.87
N THR A 43 55.18 -7.80 -9.64
CA THR A 43 55.68 -6.47 -9.26
C THR A 43 54.89 -5.87 -8.11
N ILE A 44 53.57 -6.09 -8.10
CA ILE A 44 52.69 -5.67 -7.01
C ILE A 44 52.99 -6.48 -5.74
N TYR A 45 53.22 -7.79 -5.86
CA TYR A 45 53.59 -8.63 -4.73
C TYR A 45 54.90 -8.18 -4.07
N ASP A 46 55.93 -7.87 -4.85
CA ASP A 46 57.22 -7.37 -4.34
C ASP A 46 57.10 -5.98 -3.69
N SER A 47 56.25 -5.10 -4.25
CA SER A 47 55.92 -3.80 -3.66
C SER A 47 55.21 -3.95 -2.29
N ILE A 48 54.23 -4.85 -2.18
CA ILE A 48 53.54 -5.13 -0.91
C ILE A 48 54.49 -5.71 0.13
N LYS A 49 55.39 -6.60 -0.28
CA LYS A 49 56.46 -7.16 0.57
C LYS A 49 57.40 -6.10 1.14
N LYS A 50 57.69 -5.05 0.39
CA LYS A 50 58.59 -3.95 0.79
C LYS A 50 57.91 -2.86 1.63
N SER A 51 56.62 -2.62 1.41
CA SER A 51 55.92 -1.43 1.91
C SER A 51 55.05 -1.63 3.16
N ASN A 52 54.53 -2.84 3.41
CA ASN A 52 53.49 -3.01 4.44
C ASN A 52 53.69 -4.23 5.35
N SER A 53 53.68 -4.01 6.67
CA SER A 53 53.98 -5.03 7.68
C SER A 53 52.81 -5.96 8.01
N SER A 54 51.57 -5.55 7.73
CA SER A 54 50.34 -6.32 8.01
C SER A 54 50.04 -7.38 6.95
N LEU A 55 50.21 -7.04 5.66
CA LEU A 55 49.97 -7.94 4.52
C LEU A 55 51.07 -9.00 4.35
N ASN A 56 52.29 -8.73 4.84
CA ASN A 56 53.42 -9.67 4.78
C ASN A 56 53.22 -10.92 5.68
N ARG A 57 52.28 -10.87 6.64
CA ARG A 57 51.97 -11.99 7.54
C ARG A 57 51.00 -13.02 6.93
N LYS A 58 50.45 -12.75 5.74
CA LYS A 58 49.46 -13.62 5.08
C LYS A 58 50.15 -14.62 4.13
N PRO A 59 49.54 -15.81 3.90
CA PRO A 59 50.15 -16.82 3.05
C PRO A 59 50.19 -16.33 1.59
N LYS A 60 51.34 -16.56 0.94
CA LYS A 60 51.67 -16.08 -0.42
C LYS A 60 50.56 -16.34 -1.45
N LYS A 61 49.99 -17.55 -1.44
CA LYS A 61 48.96 -17.99 -2.39
C LYS A 61 47.66 -17.17 -2.29
N LEU A 62 47.22 -16.84 -1.08
CA LEU A 62 46.02 -15.99 -0.89
C LEU A 62 46.25 -14.56 -1.38
N LEU A 63 47.47 -14.05 -1.22
CA LEU A 63 47.81 -12.70 -1.68
C LEU A 63 47.88 -12.63 -3.21
N GLU A 64 48.49 -13.64 -3.85
CA GLU A 64 48.55 -13.76 -5.31
C GLU A 64 47.16 -13.88 -5.93
N ASP A 65 46.30 -14.75 -5.39
CA ASP A 65 44.91 -14.93 -5.85
C ASP A 65 44.08 -13.65 -5.69
N SER A 66 44.29 -12.89 -4.60
CA SER A 66 43.64 -11.59 -4.38
C SER A 66 44.15 -10.50 -5.32
N ILE A 67 45.46 -10.44 -5.59
CA ILE A 67 46.05 -9.48 -6.53
C ILE A 67 45.56 -9.76 -7.95
N GLU A 68 45.45 -11.02 -8.36
CA GLU A 68 44.94 -11.39 -9.68
C GLU A 68 43.48 -10.95 -9.87
N ARG A 69 42.60 -11.20 -8.88
CA ARG A 69 41.21 -10.71 -8.90
C ARG A 69 41.14 -9.18 -8.96
N VAL A 70 41.97 -8.49 -8.19
CA VAL A 70 42.04 -7.01 -8.17
C VAL A 70 42.48 -6.47 -9.52
N LEU A 71 43.46 -7.10 -10.18
CA LEU A 71 43.93 -6.69 -11.50
C LEU A 71 42.90 -6.91 -12.60
N GLU A 72 42.15 -8.00 -12.56
CA GLU A 72 41.04 -8.24 -13.50
C GLU A 72 39.96 -7.15 -13.40
N VAL A 73 39.57 -6.78 -12.17
CA VAL A 73 38.61 -5.69 -11.94
C VAL A 73 39.18 -4.35 -12.40
N PHE A 74 40.43 -4.05 -12.05
CA PHE A 74 41.07 -2.79 -12.42
C PHE A 74 41.25 -2.63 -13.94
N GLN A 75 41.51 -3.71 -14.67
CA GLN A 75 41.53 -3.69 -16.14
C GLN A 75 40.13 -3.45 -16.73
N SER A 76 39.08 -4.02 -16.11
CA SER A 76 37.70 -3.78 -16.54
C SER A 76 37.22 -2.35 -16.28
N ASP A 77 37.65 -1.72 -15.18
CA ASP A 77 37.34 -0.33 -14.86
C ASP A 77 38.00 0.64 -15.86
N ILE A 78 39.24 0.36 -16.29
CA ILE A 78 39.96 1.18 -17.28
C ILE A 78 39.37 1.04 -18.69
N LEU A 79 38.88 -0.15 -19.05
CA LEU A 79 38.29 -0.41 -20.38
C LEU A 79 36.83 0.07 -20.49
N GLY A 80 36.14 0.32 -19.38
CA GLY A 80 34.73 0.71 -19.33
C GLY A 80 34.44 2.18 -19.64
N ASP A 81 35.45 3.04 -19.76
CA ASP A 81 35.27 4.50 -19.84
C ASP A 81 35.15 5.06 -21.29
N HIS A 82 34.96 4.21 -22.30
CA HIS A 82 34.91 4.63 -23.72
C HIS A 82 33.70 4.19 -24.56
N GLU A 83 32.68 3.54 -24.02
CA GLU A 83 31.43 3.27 -24.77
C GLU A 83 30.19 3.52 -23.91
N SER A 84 29.59 4.71 -24.10
CA SER A 84 28.15 4.95 -24.33
C SER A 84 27.66 6.26 -23.71
N ASP A 85 27.83 7.34 -24.49
CA ASP A 85 26.89 8.45 -24.50
C ASP A 85 25.87 8.18 -25.62
N SER A 86 24.59 8.40 -25.32
CA SER A 86 23.41 8.50 -26.20
C SER A 86 22.31 7.41 -26.12
N VAL A 87 21.09 7.96 -26.00
CA VAL A 87 19.75 7.42 -26.25
C VAL A 87 18.94 6.98 -25.01
N ASN A 88 18.09 7.92 -24.58
CA ASN A 88 16.90 7.71 -23.76
C ASN A 88 15.86 6.84 -24.45
N GLY A 89 15.13 6.01 -23.67
CA GLY A 89 13.85 5.42 -24.08
C GLY A 89 13.45 4.17 -23.29
N ASP A 90 12.88 4.38 -22.10
CA ASP A 90 11.85 3.59 -21.38
C ASP A 90 11.83 2.05 -21.49
N PHE A 91 12.22 1.36 -20.41
CA PHE A 91 11.56 0.10 -20.00
C PHE A 91 11.80 -0.21 -18.51
N GLU A 92 10.71 -0.30 -17.74
CA GLU A 92 10.64 -0.69 -16.32
C GLU A 92 10.87 -2.19 -16.11
N GLY A 93 11.52 -2.55 -15.01
CA GLY A 93 11.63 -3.94 -14.53
C GLY A 93 12.51 -4.05 -13.29
N LEU A 94 11.91 -3.84 -12.12
CA LEU A 94 12.50 -4.01 -10.79
C LEU A 94 12.70 -5.50 -10.46
N GLU A 95 13.94 -5.88 -10.09
CA GLU A 95 14.20 -6.94 -9.12
C GLU A 95 15.20 -6.42 -8.07
N ASP A 96 14.65 -6.15 -6.88
CA ASP A 96 15.20 -6.18 -5.52
C ASP A 96 16.72 -6.08 -5.31
N ASP A 97 17.17 -4.85 -5.12
CA ASP A 97 18.36 -4.53 -4.33
C ASP A 97 18.11 -4.82 -2.84
N LYS A 98 18.97 -5.69 -2.27
CA LYS A 98 19.26 -5.67 -0.84
C LYS A 98 19.97 -4.36 -0.52
N VAL A 99 19.28 -3.47 0.18
CA VAL A 99 19.88 -2.29 0.79
C VAL A 99 20.85 -2.76 1.89
N GLU A 100 22.14 -2.85 1.56
CA GLU A 100 23.19 -2.64 2.55
C GLU A 100 23.30 -1.13 2.80
N GLU A 101 23.07 -0.70 4.04
CA GLU A 101 23.33 0.67 4.49
C GLU A 101 24.81 1.03 4.26
N LYS A 102 25.09 1.72 3.15
CA LYS A 102 26.29 2.56 3.05
C LYS A 102 26.06 3.77 3.95
N GLN A 103 26.87 3.90 4.99
CA GLN A 103 27.01 5.14 5.75
C GLN A 103 27.47 6.26 4.80
N GLU A 104 26.53 7.05 4.31
CA GLU A 104 26.83 8.32 3.68
C GLU A 104 27.36 9.29 4.75
N SER A 105 28.47 9.93 4.44
CA SER A 105 29.14 10.89 5.29
C SER A 105 28.28 12.13 5.47
N ASN A 106 27.70 12.24 6.67
CA ASN A 106 26.84 13.31 7.16
C ASN A 106 27.59 14.65 7.38
N ASN A 107 28.29 15.15 6.36
CA ASN A 107 29.08 16.39 6.44
C ASN A 107 28.28 17.64 6.03
N LEU A 108 27.31 17.52 5.12
CA LEU A 108 26.47 18.64 4.67
C LEU A 108 25.34 18.98 5.66
N ASN A 109 24.74 17.97 6.32
CA ASN A 109 23.74 18.24 7.36
C ASN A 109 24.35 18.89 8.60
N ARG A 110 25.63 18.64 8.88
CA ARG A 110 26.34 19.22 10.02
C ARG A 110 26.66 20.71 9.81
N SER A 111 26.91 21.13 8.56
CA SER A 111 27.11 22.55 8.24
C SER A 111 25.81 23.36 8.29
N ILE A 112 24.68 22.77 7.85
CA ILE A 112 23.35 23.40 7.93
C ILE A 112 22.89 23.56 9.39
N VAL A 113 23.09 22.53 10.23
CA VAL A 113 22.76 22.60 11.66
C VAL A 113 23.65 23.62 12.40
N SER A 114 24.91 23.79 11.98
CA SER A 114 25.80 24.83 12.53
C SER A 114 25.36 26.25 12.15
N ALA A 115 24.81 26.43 10.95
CA ALA A 115 24.28 27.71 10.46
C ALA A 115 22.95 28.11 11.14
N TRP A 116 22.16 27.15 11.62
CA TRP A 116 20.93 27.42 12.39
C TRP A 116 21.17 27.67 13.87
N SER A 117 22.32 27.26 14.42
CA SER A 117 22.68 27.51 15.83
C SER A 117 23.13 28.95 16.09
N THR A 118 23.21 29.79 15.05
CA THR A 118 23.59 31.21 15.11
C THR A 118 22.42 32.13 14.72
N SER A 119 21.27 31.99 15.37
CA SER A 119 20.38 33.13 15.53
C SER A 119 19.52 33.01 16.78
N THR A 120 19.36 34.14 17.48
CA THR A 120 18.47 34.39 18.62
C THR A 120 18.99 34.09 20.05
N LYS A 121 19.80 35.01 20.57
CA LYS A 121 19.48 35.63 21.88
C LYS A 121 19.41 37.16 21.71
N PRO A 122 18.51 37.86 22.42
CA PRO A 122 18.15 39.24 22.11
C PRO A 122 19.17 40.25 22.62
N ALA A 123 19.15 41.41 21.97
CA ALA A 123 20.06 42.53 22.15
C ALA A 123 20.03 43.11 23.57
N ALA A 124 21.21 43.32 24.16
CA ALA A 124 21.44 44.31 25.21
C ALA A 124 22.61 45.19 24.78
N ALA A 125 22.36 46.49 24.73
CA ALA A 125 23.26 47.49 24.20
C ALA A 125 24.38 47.89 25.18
N ALA A 126 25.59 48.03 24.61
CA ALA A 126 26.65 49.00 24.90
C ALA A 126 27.26 49.11 26.31
N ARG A 127 28.56 48.77 26.42
CA ARG A 127 29.64 49.75 26.71
C ARG A 127 31.05 49.13 26.50
N LYS A 128 31.99 50.03 26.17
CA LYS A 128 33.33 49.85 25.57
C LYS A 128 34.42 49.31 26.50
N GLY A 129 35.37 48.56 25.91
CA GLY A 129 36.78 48.99 25.73
C GLY A 129 37.86 48.52 26.72
N ASN A 130 38.90 47.84 26.16
CA ASN A 130 40.33 47.75 26.55
C ASN A 130 40.69 47.22 27.97
N GLU A 131 41.79 46.53 28.25
CA GLU A 131 43.07 46.21 27.58
C GLU A 131 43.80 45.11 28.41
N ASP A 132 44.76 44.44 27.77
CA ASP A 132 46.01 43.86 28.32
C ASP A 132 46.02 42.71 29.35
N GLY A 133 46.31 41.50 28.85
CA GLY A 133 47.70 41.03 28.67
C GLY A 133 48.58 40.70 29.90
N VAL A 134 48.81 39.39 30.09
CA VAL A 134 50.12 38.72 30.41
C VAL A 134 50.70 38.98 31.83
N SER A 135 51.25 38.04 32.62
CA SER A 135 51.91 36.74 32.43
C SER A 135 51.89 35.89 33.72
N GLU A 136 51.83 34.57 33.54
CA GLU A 136 52.63 33.48 34.15
C GLU A 136 53.28 33.71 35.55
N SER A 137 53.20 32.77 36.50
CA SER A 137 53.85 31.46 36.37
C SER A 137 53.65 30.57 37.61
N ALA A 138 54.00 29.29 37.42
CA ALA A 138 54.50 28.33 38.40
C ALA A 138 53.52 27.32 39.05
N THR A 139 53.65 26.11 38.52
CA THR A 139 53.33 24.79 39.09
C THR A 139 54.05 24.50 40.41
N SER A 140 53.40 23.82 41.37
CA SER A 140 53.94 22.61 42.00
C SER A 140 52.89 21.89 42.88
N ALA A 141 53.08 20.57 42.98
CA ALA A 141 52.17 19.59 43.54
C ALA A 141 52.12 19.56 45.07
N ASN A 142 50.99 19.10 45.64
CA ASN A 142 51.08 18.08 46.70
C ASN A 142 49.77 17.30 46.95
N LYS A 143 49.94 16.00 47.18
CA LYS A 143 48.96 15.00 47.63
C LYS A 143 48.65 15.20 49.12
N ARG A 144 47.39 15.07 49.54
CA ARG A 144 46.98 14.22 50.70
C ARG A 144 45.46 14.12 50.91
N ARG A 145 45.03 12.86 50.97
CA ARG A 145 43.80 12.22 51.49
C ARG A 145 42.97 13.00 52.53
N HIS A 146 41.62 12.95 52.44
CA HIS A 146 40.77 12.01 53.20
C HIS A 146 39.26 12.26 52.99
N HIS A 147 38.53 11.14 53.04
CA HIS A 147 37.15 10.89 53.50
C HIS A 147 35.89 11.38 52.76
N ALA A 148 35.06 10.37 52.50
CA ALA A 148 33.64 10.36 52.23
C ALA A 148 32.82 11.19 53.24
N ASN A 149 31.81 11.93 52.78
CA ASN A 149 30.41 11.48 52.74
C ASN A 149 29.54 12.49 51.96
N GLU A 150 28.38 12.00 51.50
CA GLU A 150 27.19 12.75 51.05
C GLU A 150 27.24 13.52 49.72
N SER A 151 26.60 12.93 48.70
CA SER A 151 26.10 13.67 47.54
C SER A 151 24.59 13.78 47.60
N ALA A 152 24.11 15.01 47.75
CA ALA A 152 22.72 15.42 47.64
C ALA A 152 22.11 14.99 46.29
N PRO A 153 20.79 14.73 46.21
CA PRO A 153 20.17 14.22 45.00
C PRO A 153 20.19 15.31 43.92
N LYS A 154 20.84 15.02 42.80
CA LYS A 154 20.70 15.78 41.56
C LYS A 154 19.23 15.75 41.13
N ARG A 155 18.62 16.94 41.09
CA ARG A 155 17.30 17.21 40.48
C ARG A 155 17.17 16.46 39.16
N ARG A 156 16.21 15.53 39.10
CA ARG A 156 15.75 14.91 37.85
C ARG A 156 15.23 16.00 36.92
N LYS A 157 15.65 15.94 35.66
CA LYS A 157 15.06 16.74 34.57
C LYS A 157 13.57 16.40 34.51
N ALA A 158 12.74 17.43 34.45
CA ALA A 158 11.29 17.33 34.44
C ALA A 158 10.81 16.51 33.22
N ASP A 159 9.97 15.51 33.49
CA ASP A 159 9.19 14.78 32.50
C ASP A 159 8.32 15.76 31.72
N HIS A 160 8.21 15.56 30.40
CA HIS A 160 7.22 16.27 29.60
C HIS A 160 5.81 15.91 30.12
N PRO A 161 4.97 16.88 30.53
CA PRO A 161 3.64 16.58 31.01
C PRO A 161 2.81 16.02 29.84
N ILE A 162 2.32 14.78 30.00
CA ILE A 162 1.33 14.18 29.11
C ILE A 162 0.11 15.11 29.09
N ASP A 163 -0.34 15.52 27.91
CA ASP A 163 -1.56 16.32 27.75
C ASP A 163 -2.75 15.47 28.16
N LYS A 164 -3.56 16.02 29.08
CA LYS A 164 -4.66 15.32 29.77
C LYS A 164 -6.02 15.92 29.41
N SER A 165 -6.02 16.98 28.60
CA SER A 165 -7.23 17.68 28.22
C SER A 165 -8.02 16.85 27.20
N PRO A 166 -9.37 16.81 27.30
CA PRO A 166 -10.17 16.21 26.26
C PRO A 166 -9.91 16.95 24.93
N PRO A 167 -9.74 16.23 23.81
CA PRO A 167 -9.51 16.86 22.52
C PRO A 167 -10.69 17.79 22.20
N THR A 168 -10.40 19.03 21.79
CA THR A 168 -11.44 20.04 21.45
C THR A 168 -11.61 20.25 19.95
N HIS A 169 -10.76 19.62 19.13
CA HIS A 169 -10.66 19.90 17.71
C HIS A 169 -11.59 19.05 16.83
N VAL A 170 -12.25 18.04 17.39
CA VAL A 170 -13.08 17.07 16.65
C VAL A 170 -14.36 16.80 17.42
N SER A 171 -15.50 16.85 16.75
CA SER A 171 -16.82 16.53 17.30
C SER A 171 -17.40 15.29 16.61
N LEU A 172 -18.36 14.59 17.24
CA LEU A 172 -19.09 13.50 16.56
C LEU A 172 -19.83 14.00 15.30
N ALA A 173 -20.16 15.28 15.23
CA ALA A 173 -20.78 15.88 14.06
C ALA A 173 -19.85 15.97 12.84
N ASP A 174 -18.53 15.91 13.04
CA ASP A 174 -17.54 15.89 11.95
C ASP A 174 -17.38 14.49 11.33
N LEU A 175 -17.91 13.44 11.97
CA LEU A 175 -17.89 12.07 11.46
C LEU A 175 -19.14 11.80 10.62
N GLY A 176 -18.95 11.34 9.39
CA GLY A 176 -20.04 10.99 8.47
C GLY A 176 -20.18 9.48 8.30
N GLY A 177 -21.41 8.98 8.33
CA GLY A 177 -21.78 7.63 7.89
C GLY A 177 -21.19 6.45 8.68
N MET A 178 -20.92 6.66 9.97
CA MET A 178 -20.51 5.63 10.92
C MET A 178 -21.56 5.41 12.02
N ASP A 179 -22.84 5.60 11.71
CA ASP A 179 -23.92 5.63 12.72
C ASP A 179 -24.05 4.29 13.48
N GLU A 180 -23.97 3.17 12.76
CA GLU A 180 -24.02 1.82 13.37
C GLU A 180 -22.84 1.58 14.32
N VAL A 181 -21.65 1.98 13.89
CA VAL A 181 -20.41 1.84 14.68
C VAL A 181 -20.44 2.77 15.90
N LEU A 182 -20.96 3.98 15.75
CA LEU A 182 -21.14 4.93 16.84
C LEU A 182 -22.14 4.41 17.88
N GLN A 183 -23.22 3.75 17.45
CA GLN A 183 -24.17 3.13 18.35
C GLN A 183 -23.52 1.98 19.14
N GLU A 184 -22.80 1.08 18.46
CA GLU A 184 -22.12 -0.04 19.12
C GLU A 184 -21.04 0.46 20.11
N LEU A 185 -20.22 1.43 19.71
CA LEU A 185 -19.22 2.05 20.60
C LEU A 185 -19.90 2.81 21.76
N GLY A 186 -21.03 3.46 21.47
CA GLY A 186 -21.90 4.16 22.41
C GLY A 186 -22.37 3.25 23.54
N ASP A 187 -22.97 2.13 23.19
CA ASP A 187 -23.50 1.16 24.15
C ASP A 187 -22.39 0.59 25.07
N LEU A 188 -21.18 0.43 24.52
CA LEU A 188 -20.03 -0.12 25.25
C LEU A 188 -19.36 0.89 26.18
N ILE A 189 -19.25 2.16 25.80
CA ILE A 189 -18.43 3.14 26.55
C ILE A 189 -19.28 4.13 27.35
N ILE A 190 -20.45 4.56 26.86
CA ILE A 190 -21.27 5.60 27.51
C ILE A 190 -21.75 5.12 28.88
N LEU A 191 -22.30 3.89 28.95
CA LEU A 191 -22.91 3.40 30.18
C LEU A 191 -21.87 3.21 31.31
N PRO A 192 -20.70 2.58 31.08
CA PRO A 192 -19.65 2.52 32.10
C PRO A 192 -19.18 3.90 32.55
N MET A 193 -18.93 4.83 31.62
CA MET A 193 -18.34 6.14 31.93
C MET A 193 -19.30 7.08 32.65
N THR A 194 -20.58 7.08 32.27
CA THR A 194 -21.58 7.97 32.87
C THR A 194 -22.18 7.43 34.15
N ARG A 195 -22.37 6.10 34.25
CA ARG A 195 -23.08 5.46 35.37
C ARG A 195 -22.41 4.14 35.79
N PRO A 196 -21.20 4.19 36.39
CA PRO A 196 -20.50 2.98 36.84
C PRO A 196 -21.26 2.19 37.92
N GLN A 197 -22.12 2.85 38.71
CA GLN A 197 -22.92 2.23 39.78
C GLN A 197 -23.82 1.08 39.31
N ILE A 198 -24.26 1.12 38.05
CA ILE A 198 -25.12 0.09 37.45
C ILE A 198 -24.35 -1.24 37.34
N PHE A 199 -23.07 -1.18 36.98
CA PHE A 199 -22.19 -2.36 36.87
C PHE A 199 -21.83 -2.92 38.25
N THR A 200 -21.56 -2.06 39.23
CA THR A 200 -21.29 -2.47 40.62
C THR A 200 -22.48 -3.17 41.25
N THR A 201 -23.70 -2.66 41.01
CA THR A 201 -24.94 -3.24 41.56
C THR A 201 -25.32 -4.54 40.87
N SER A 202 -25.19 -4.60 39.55
CA SER A 202 -25.49 -5.80 38.76
C SER A 202 -24.44 -6.90 38.88
N LYS A 203 -23.28 -6.62 39.49
CA LYS A 203 -22.09 -7.51 39.55
C LYS A 203 -21.60 -7.95 38.17
N VAL A 204 -21.94 -7.18 37.13
CA VAL A 204 -21.45 -7.39 35.77
C VAL A 204 -20.20 -6.54 35.58
N GLN A 205 -19.14 -7.14 35.04
CA GLN A 205 -17.93 -6.40 34.70
C GLN A 205 -18.15 -5.62 33.40
N PRO A 206 -17.81 -4.32 33.34
CA PRO A 206 -17.86 -3.54 32.11
C PRO A 206 -16.78 -4.04 31.13
N PRO A 207 -16.96 -3.77 29.84
CA PRO A 207 -15.91 -4.05 28.85
C PRO A 207 -14.66 -3.23 29.19
N ARG A 208 -13.50 -3.89 29.20
CA ARG A 208 -12.22 -3.24 29.53
C ARG A 208 -11.52 -2.65 28.31
N GLY A 209 -11.68 -3.31 27.18
CA GLY A 209 -11.02 -2.92 25.94
C GLY A 209 -11.90 -3.09 24.72
N VAL A 210 -11.81 -2.13 23.81
CA VAL A 210 -12.42 -2.16 22.48
C VAL A 210 -11.31 -2.09 21.44
N LEU A 211 -11.28 -3.06 20.53
CA LEU A 211 -10.33 -3.09 19.43
C LEU A 211 -11.02 -2.62 18.14
N LEU A 212 -10.61 -1.47 17.63
CA LEU A 212 -11.00 -0.94 16.32
C LEU A 212 -10.06 -1.51 15.26
N HIS A 213 -10.60 -2.29 14.32
CA HIS A 213 -9.82 -2.79 13.19
C HIS A 213 -10.45 -2.42 11.85
N GLY A 214 -9.68 -2.51 10.77
CA GLY A 214 -10.14 -2.10 9.43
C GLY A 214 -8.98 -1.63 8.53
N PRO A 215 -9.24 -1.12 7.33
CA PRO A 215 -8.23 -0.45 6.51
C PRO A 215 -7.68 0.82 7.20
N PRO A 216 -6.45 1.24 6.88
CA PRO A 216 -5.93 2.53 7.28
C PRO A 216 -6.75 3.65 6.61
N GLY A 217 -6.78 4.83 7.24
CA GLY A 217 -7.47 5.98 6.68
C GLY A 217 -9.00 5.98 6.84
N CYS A 218 -9.60 4.97 7.49
CA CYS A 218 -11.03 4.97 7.83
C CYS A 218 -11.40 5.93 8.97
N GLY A 219 -10.42 6.65 9.53
CA GLY A 219 -10.66 7.60 10.62
C GLY A 219 -10.76 6.96 12.01
N LYS A 220 -10.12 5.80 12.26
CA LYS A 220 -10.15 5.14 13.59
C LYS A 220 -9.64 6.06 14.71
N THR A 221 -8.54 6.76 14.45
CA THR A 221 -7.96 7.77 15.34
C THR A 221 -8.92 8.95 15.54
N MET A 222 -9.58 9.41 14.47
CA MET A 222 -10.58 10.48 14.56
C MET A 222 -11.81 10.05 15.35
N LEU A 223 -12.28 8.81 15.19
CA LEU A 223 -13.41 8.25 15.94
C LEU A 223 -13.13 8.24 17.45
N ALA A 224 -11.96 7.76 17.85
CA ALA A 224 -11.53 7.77 19.25
C ALA A 224 -11.45 9.18 19.83
N ASN A 225 -10.86 10.13 19.09
CA ASN A 225 -10.75 11.52 19.51
C ASN A 225 -12.12 12.20 19.65
N ALA A 226 -13.01 12.04 18.67
CA ALA A 226 -14.34 12.63 18.70
C ALA A 226 -15.18 12.10 19.86
N PHE A 227 -15.09 10.79 20.13
CA PHE A 227 -15.82 10.17 21.23
C PHE A 227 -15.31 10.64 22.60
N ALA A 228 -13.99 10.83 22.73
CA ALA A 228 -13.38 11.39 23.94
C ALA A 228 -13.80 12.86 24.18
N ALA A 229 -13.87 13.64 23.10
CA ALA A 229 -14.30 15.04 23.12
C ALA A 229 -15.73 15.17 23.66
N ASP A 230 -16.67 14.38 23.09
CA ASP A 230 -18.09 14.47 23.42
C ASP A 230 -18.41 13.91 24.81
N LEU A 231 -17.68 12.89 25.27
CA LEU A 231 -17.79 12.40 26.65
C LEU A 231 -17.22 13.39 27.68
N GLY A 232 -16.33 14.29 27.28
CA GLY A 232 -15.64 15.22 28.17
C GLY A 232 -14.77 14.53 29.21
N VAL A 233 -14.30 13.31 28.94
CA VAL A 233 -13.44 12.54 29.85
C VAL A 233 -11.96 12.79 29.55
N PRO A 234 -11.06 12.72 30.55
CA PRO A 234 -9.62 12.73 30.34
C PRO A 234 -9.20 11.68 29.31
N PHE A 235 -8.44 12.12 28.31
CA PHE A 235 -8.04 11.32 27.16
C PHE A 235 -6.53 11.17 27.10
N ILE A 236 -6.04 9.93 27.09
CA ILE A 236 -4.61 9.61 26.97
C ILE A 236 -4.38 8.92 25.63
N SER A 237 -3.82 9.65 24.67
CA SER A 237 -3.45 9.10 23.37
C SER A 237 -2.01 8.59 23.37
N ILE A 238 -1.82 7.32 23.03
CA ILE A 238 -0.53 6.64 22.95
C ILE A 238 -0.35 6.17 21.51
N SER A 239 0.70 6.64 20.83
CA SER A 239 1.10 6.08 19.54
C SER A 239 2.06 4.92 19.78
N ALA A 240 1.69 3.70 19.42
CA ALA A 240 2.49 2.51 19.68
C ALA A 240 3.94 2.60 19.14
N PRO A 241 4.21 3.11 17.92
CA PRO A 241 5.58 3.32 17.45
C PRO A 241 6.42 4.23 18.35
N SER A 242 5.81 5.24 18.98
CA SER A 242 6.51 6.17 19.87
C SER A 242 6.95 5.53 21.20
N VAL A 243 6.30 4.43 21.60
CA VAL A 243 6.63 3.70 22.84
C VAL A 243 7.86 2.81 22.64
N VAL A 244 8.16 2.39 21.40
CA VAL A 244 9.32 1.54 21.10
C VAL A 244 10.59 2.40 21.10
N SER A 245 11.31 2.41 22.22
CA SER A 245 12.63 3.05 22.30
C SER A 245 13.73 2.01 22.07
N GLY A 246 14.91 2.45 21.65
CA GLY A 246 16.05 1.55 21.42
C GLY A 246 16.69 0.98 22.70
N MET A 247 16.26 1.44 23.88
CA MET A 247 16.82 1.03 25.17
C MET A 247 15.90 0.02 25.86
N SER A 248 16.46 -1.13 26.26
CA SER A 248 15.73 -2.22 26.90
C SER A 248 15.09 -1.78 28.23
N GLY A 249 13.79 -2.03 28.39
CA GLY A 249 13.03 -1.75 29.61
C GLY A 249 12.44 -0.34 29.71
N GLU A 250 12.90 0.63 28.91
CA GLU A 250 12.31 1.98 28.91
C GLU A 250 10.89 1.95 28.31
N SER A 251 10.67 1.23 27.22
CA SER A 251 9.35 1.03 26.61
C SER A 251 8.33 0.44 27.57
N GLU A 252 8.74 -0.53 28.38
CA GLU A 252 7.87 -1.19 29.37
C GLU A 252 7.51 -0.24 30.52
N LYS A 253 8.49 0.56 30.96
CA LYS A 253 8.31 1.57 32.01
C LYS A 253 7.39 2.68 31.53
N ALA A 254 7.58 3.20 30.31
CA ALA A 254 6.71 4.21 29.71
C ALA A 254 5.27 3.72 29.61
N LEU A 255 5.06 2.48 29.14
CA LEU A 255 3.72 1.89 29.06
C LEU A 255 3.08 1.78 30.46
N ARG A 256 3.84 1.34 31.47
CA ARG A 256 3.34 1.26 32.85
C ARG A 256 2.97 2.64 33.40
N GLU A 257 3.81 3.64 33.16
CA GLU A 257 3.58 5.02 33.61
C GLU A 257 2.29 5.60 33.01
N HIS A 258 2.03 5.40 31.71
CA HIS A 258 0.79 5.84 31.08
C HIS A 258 -0.47 5.20 31.71
N PHE A 259 -0.43 3.89 31.99
CA PHE A 259 -1.55 3.19 32.61
C PHE A 259 -1.75 3.58 34.09
N ASP A 260 -0.67 3.79 34.83
CA ASP A 260 -0.74 4.25 36.23
C ASP A 260 -1.23 5.70 36.32
N GLU A 261 -0.92 6.54 35.33
CA GLU A 261 -1.52 7.87 35.20
C GLU A 261 -3.02 7.81 34.90
N ALA A 262 -3.43 6.93 33.98
CA ALA A 262 -4.85 6.75 33.67
C ALA A 262 -5.66 6.33 34.91
N LYS A 263 -5.11 5.44 35.75
CA LYS A 263 -5.73 5.03 37.02
C LYS A 263 -5.91 6.21 37.98
N LYS A 264 -4.93 7.11 38.08
CA LYS A 264 -5.01 8.31 38.95
C LYS A 264 -6.08 9.30 38.48
N VAL A 265 -6.28 9.39 37.17
CA VAL A 265 -7.18 10.36 36.52
C VAL A 265 -8.57 9.74 36.24
N ALA A 266 -8.83 8.51 36.68
CA ALA A 266 -10.08 7.80 36.43
C ALA A 266 -11.33 8.58 36.93
N PRO A 267 -12.45 8.57 36.17
CA PRO A 267 -12.70 7.85 34.91
C PRO A 267 -11.92 8.44 33.72
N CYS A 268 -11.27 7.58 32.93
CA CYS A 268 -10.35 8.00 31.86
C CYS A 268 -10.41 7.04 30.67
N LEU A 269 -10.24 7.58 29.46
CA LEU A 269 -10.18 6.84 28.21
C LEU A 269 -8.74 6.80 27.68
N ILE A 270 -8.19 5.61 27.52
CA ILE A 270 -6.86 5.39 26.91
C ILE A 270 -7.08 5.01 25.45
N PHE A 271 -6.39 5.67 24.52
CA PHE A 271 -6.36 5.28 23.11
C PHE A 271 -4.95 4.87 22.69
N ILE A 272 -4.81 3.67 22.14
CA ILE A 272 -3.55 3.14 21.61
C ILE A 272 -3.68 3.00 20.09
N ASP A 273 -2.98 3.86 19.35
CA ASP A 273 -2.94 3.77 17.89
C ASP A 273 -1.84 2.81 17.42
N GLU A 274 -2.08 2.15 16.27
CA GLU A 274 -1.18 1.18 15.64
C GLU A 274 -0.63 0.11 16.60
N ILE A 275 -1.52 -0.47 17.43
CA ILE A 275 -1.14 -1.43 18.47
C ILE A 275 -0.37 -2.65 17.94
N ASP A 276 -0.53 -3.00 16.65
CA ASP A 276 0.23 -4.07 15.98
C ASP A 276 1.74 -3.80 15.91
N ALA A 277 2.20 -2.55 16.05
CA ALA A 277 3.62 -2.22 16.11
C ALA A 277 4.30 -2.73 17.40
N ILE A 278 3.56 -2.73 18.53
CA ILE A 278 4.09 -3.16 19.84
C ILE A 278 3.65 -4.57 20.24
N THR A 279 2.67 -5.14 19.54
CA THR A 279 2.09 -6.45 19.89
C THR A 279 2.10 -7.47 18.75
N PRO A 280 3.28 -7.76 18.15
CA PRO A 280 3.38 -8.88 17.22
C PRO A 280 3.12 -10.20 17.95
N LYS A 281 2.68 -11.24 17.22
CA LYS A 281 2.55 -12.59 17.78
C LYS A 281 3.86 -13.03 18.43
N ARG A 282 3.77 -13.60 19.64
CA ARG A 282 4.94 -14.12 20.38
C ARG A 282 5.77 -15.14 19.60
N GLU A 283 5.15 -15.86 18.68
CA GLU A 283 5.79 -16.85 17.81
C GLU A 283 6.55 -16.20 16.64
N SER A 284 6.03 -15.11 16.08
CA SER A 284 6.66 -14.38 14.97
C SER A 284 7.62 -13.28 15.42
N ALA A 285 7.55 -12.87 16.69
CA ALA A 285 8.41 -11.82 17.25
C ALA A 285 9.86 -12.28 17.30
N GLN A 286 10.71 -11.63 16.51
CA GLN A 286 12.15 -11.92 16.43
C GLN A 286 12.90 -11.36 17.64
N ARG A 287 12.43 -10.27 18.24
CA ARG A 287 13.10 -9.58 19.34
C ARG A 287 12.48 -9.97 20.68
N GLU A 288 13.32 -10.29 21.66
CA GLU A 288 12.85 -10.55 23.05
C GLU A 288 12.14 -9.34 23.65
N MET A 289 12.58 -8.12 23.31
CA MET A 289 11.99 -6.88 23.77
C MET A 289 10.49 -6.79 23.44
N GLU A 290 10.08 -7.15 22.22
CA GLU A 290 8.68 -7.12 21.79
C GLU A 290 7.81 -8.07 22.63
N LYS A 291 8.33 -9.28 22.93
CA LYS A 291 7.61 -10.26 23.77
C LYS A 291 7.37 -9.73 25.19
N ARG A 292 8.32 -8.97 25.73
CA ARG A 292 8.19 -8.36 27.06
C ARG A 292 7.20 -7.20 27.06
N ILE A 293 7.19 -6.36 26.01
CA ILE A 293 6.19 -5.30 25.84
C ILE A 293 4.78 -5.89 25.78
N VAL A 294 4.57 -6.98 25.01
CA VAL A 294 3.29 -7.70 24.98
C VAL A 294 2.90 -8.17 26.38
N ALA A 295 3.80 -8.86 27.10
CA ALA A 295 3.51 -9.36 28.44
C ALA A 295 3.18 -8.23 29.42
N GLN A 296 3.86 -7.10 29.30
CA GLN A 296 3.62 -5.92 30.12
C GLN A 296 2.25 -5.30 29.83
N LEU A 297 1.87 -5.16 28.55
CA LEU A 297 0.55 -4.66 28.16
C LEU A 297 -0.58 -5.55 28.71
N LEU A 298 -0.43 -6.88 28.61
CA LEU A 298 -1.40 -7.82 29.18
C LEU A 298 -1.57 -7.62 30.68
N THR A 299 -0.45 -7.49 31.40
CA THR A 299 -0.46 -7.25 32.85
C THR A 299 -1.15 -5.92 33.19
N CYS A 300 -0.83 -4.86 32.45
CA CYS A 300 -1.46 -3.56 32.62
C CYS A 300 -2.98 -3.62 32.41
N MET A 301 -3.46 -4.33 31.37
CA MET A 301 -4.91 -4.48 31.11
C MET A 301 -5.62 -5.31 32.18
N ASP A 302 -4.99 -6.38 32.67
CA ASP A 302 -5.54 -7.21 33.75
C ASP A 302 -5.61 -6.44 35.08
N ASP A 303 -4.74 -5.43 35.25
CA ASP A 303 -4.73 -4.50 36.39
C ASP A 303 -5.75 -3.35 36.30
N LEU A 304 -6.48 -3.20 35.20
CA LEU A 304 -7.57 -2.21 35.03
C LEU A 304 -8.95 -2.72 35.50
N ALA A 305 -9.01 -3.87 36.16
CA ALA A 305 -10.25 -4.39 36.72
C ALA A 305 -10.89 -3.39 37.72
N LEU A 306 -12.22 -3.24 37.69
CA LEU A 306 -12.98 -2.35 38.59
C LEU A 306 -12.66 -2.57 40.08
N GLU A 307 -12.31 -3.80 40.46
CA GLU A 307 -11.93 -4.19 41.81
C GLU A 307 -10.62 -3.52 42.28
N LYS A 308 -9.74 -3.15 41.34
CA LYS A 308 -8.43 -2.55 41.58
C LYS A 308 -8.41 -1.03 41.32
N THR A 309 -9.47 -0.47 40.72
CA THR A 309 -9.59 0.96 40.41
C THR A 309 -10.65 1.68 41.25
N ASP A 310 -10.95 1.19 42.46
CA ASP A 310 -11.91 1.80 43.39
C ASP A 310 -13.30 2.05 42.76
N GLY A 311 -13.75 1.16 41.87
CA GLY A 311 -15.04 1.28 41.17
C GLY A 311 -15.08 2.34 40.07
N LYS A 312 -13.96 2.97 39.71
CA LYS A 312 -13.87 3.92 38.59
C LYS A 312 -13.40 3.21 37.31
N PRO A 313 -14.13 3.33 36.21
CA PRO A 313 -13.80 2.65 34.97
C PRO A 313 -12.65 3.35 34.24
N VAL A 314 -11.72 2.55 33.73
CA VAL A 314 -10.73 2.96 32.72
C VAL A 314 -10.94 2.05 31.53
N ILE A 315 -11.24 2.62 30.36
CA ILE A 315 -11.50 1.86 29.14
C ILE A 315 -10.33 2.09 28.18
N VAL A 316 -9.84 1.01 27.57
CA VAL A 316 -8.77 1.05 26.57
C VAL A 316 -9.36 0.85 25.19
N MET A 317 -9.25 1.85 24.33
CA MET A 317 -9.49 1.70 22.90
C MET A 317 -8.17 1.47 22.18
N ALA A 318 -8.12 0.52 21.27
CA ALA A 318 -6.93 0.30 20.44
C ALA A 318 -7.29 0.26 18.96
N ALA A 319 -6.45 0.80 18.10
CA ALA A 319 -6.62 0.74 16.65
C ALA A 319 -5.54 -0.16 16.02
N THR A 320 -5.94 -1.04 15.11
CA THR A 320 -5.02 -1.84 14.29
C THR A 320 -5.50 -1.93 12.86
N ASN A 321 -4.57 -1.99 11.90
CA ASN A 321 -4.92 -2.29 10.50
C ASN A 321 -4.93 -3.80 10.22
N ARG A 322 -4.31 -4.59 11.11
CA ARG A 322 -4.06 -6.01 10.91
C ARG A 322 -4.42 -6.78 12.19
N PRO A 323 -5.70 -7.14 12.40
CA PRO A 323 -6.11 -7.89 13.59
C PRO A 323 -5.43 -9.27 13.67
N ASP A 324 -4.99 -9.82 12.53
CA ASP A 324 -4.30 -11.11 12.46
C ASP A 324 -2.83 -11.06 12.86
N SER A 325 -2.17 -9.89 12.93
CA SER A 325 -0.78 -9.80 13.42
C SER A 325 -0.70 -9.65 14.93
N LEU A 326 -1.83 -9.32 15.58
CA LEU A 326 -1.91 -9.19 17.02
C LEU A 326 -1.78 -10.54 17.73
N ASP A 327 -1.24 -10.48 18.95
CA ASP A 327 -1.17 -11.66 19.82
C ASP A 327 -2.59 -12.13 20.19
N PRO A 328 -2.93 -13.42 19.96
CA PRO A 328 -4.27 -13.93 20.27
C PRO A 328 -4.66 -13.81 21.75
N ALA A 329 -3.69 -13.66 22.67
CA ALA A 329 -4.00 -13.47 24.09
C ALA A 329 -4.63 -12.11 24.38
N LEU A 330 -4.43 -11.09 23.53
CA LEU A 330 -5.06 -9.77 23.66
C LEU A 330 -6.56 -9.82 23.30
N ARG A 331 -6.94 -10.72 22.38
CA ARG A 331 -8.31 -10.91 21.87
C ARG A 331 -9.18 -11.85 22.75
N ARG A 332 -8.68 -12.25 23.93
CA ARG A 332 -9.41 -13.12 24.85
C ARG A 332 -10.25 -12.29 25.83
N GLY A 333 -11.33 -12.89 26.33
CA GLY A 333 -12.21 -12.29 27.32
C GLY A 333 -11.47 -11.84 28.59
N GLY A 334 -11.78 -10.63 29.07
CA GLY A 334 -11.10 -9.88 30.12
C GLY A 334 -10.15 -8.79 29.63
N ARG A 335 -10.01 -8.57 28.31
CA ARG A 335 -9.05 -7.63 27.68
C ARG A 335 -9.73 -6.88 26.52
N PHE A 336 -9.39 -7.15 25.25
CA PHE A 336 -10.17 -6.66 24.11
C PHE A 336 -11.34 -7.61 23.88
N ASP A 337 -12.41 -7.37 24.64
CA ASP A 337 -13.61 -8.20 24.66
C ASP A 337 -14.48 -7.97 23.42
N LYS A 338 -14.35 -6.78 22.83
CA LYS A 338 -15.12 -6.32 21.69
C LYS A 338 -14.21 -5.85 20.57
N GLU A 339 -14.52 -6.34 19.38
CA GLU A 339 -13.83 -5.99 18.14
C GLU A 339 -14.85 -5.32 17.23
N ILE A 340 -14.53 -4.12 16.76
CA ILE A 340 -15.36 -3.36 15.84
C ILE A 340 -14.62 -3.26 14.52
N ASN A 341 -15.28 -3.73 13.45
CA ASN A 341 -14.74 -3.69 12.10
C ASN A 341 -15.20 -2.42 11.38
N LEU A 342 -14.25 -1.53 11.12
CA LEU A 342 -14.45 -0.37 10.25
C LEU A 342 -14.19 -0.80 8.81
N THR A 343 -15.27 -0.88 8.03
CA THR A 343 -15.25 -1.31 6.63
C THR A 343 -14.98 -0.13 5.69
N VAL A 344 -14.67 -0.43 4.42
CA VAL A 344 -14.55 0.61 3.39
C VAL A 344 -15.94 1.20 3.14
N PRO A 345 -16.10 2.53 3.13
CA PRO A 345 -17.41 3.16 3.05
C PRO A 345 -18.12 2.89 1.70
N SER A 346 -19.41 2.57 1.76
CA SER A 346 -20.30 2.38 0.60
C SER A 346 -20.64 3.71 -0.09
N GLU A 347 -21.26 3.68 -1.28
CA GLU A 347 -21.69 4.90 -2.01
C GLU A 347 -22.47 5.90 -1.13
N PRO A 348 -23.54 5.52 -0.40
CA PRO A 348 -24.28 6.46 0.45
C PRO A 348 -23.46 6.98 1.64
N VAL A 349 -22.60 6.12 2.22
CA VAL A 349 -21.72 6.50 3.34
C VAL A 349 -20.65 7.51 2.87
N ARG A 350 -20.06 7.31 1.68
CA ARG A 350 -19.11 8.26 1.09
C ARG A 350 -19.75 9.62 0.82
N GLU A 351 -21.01 9.64 0.41
CA GLU A 351 -21.77 10.89 0.24
C GLU A 351 -21.86 11.64 1.58
N GLN A 352 -22.20 10.95 2.66
CA GLN A 352 -22.28 11.53 4.01
C GLN A 352 -20.92 12.02 4.51
N ILE A 353 -19.84 11.26 4.26
CA ILE A 353 -18.46 11.66 4.60
C ILE A 353 -18.07 12.93 3.83
N LEU A 354 -18.31 12.98 2.51
CA LEU A 354 -18.04 14.15 1.70
C LEU A 354 -18.81 15.38 2.19
N ARG A 355 -20.10 15.21 2.53
CA ARG A 355 -20.93 16.27 3.12
C ARG A 355 -20.37 16.77 4.45
N SER A 356 -19.83 15.88 5.29
CA SER A 356 -19.21 16.26 6.57
C SER A 356 -17.91 17.02 6.37
N LEU A 357 -17.00 16.50 5.55
CA LEU A 357 -15.69 17.10 5.26
C LEU A 357 -15.83 18.48 4.62
N THR A 358 -16.85 18.67 3.78
CA THR A 358 -17.07 19.91 3.05
C THR A 358 -17.86 20.97 3.83
N ARG A 359 -18.29 20.71 5.08
CA ARG A 359 -18.99 21.71 5.92
C ARG A 359 -18.18 22.98 6.16
N LYS A 360 -16.86 22.83 6.26
CA LYS A 360 -15.92 23.94 6.53
C LYS A 360 -15.45 24.63 5.25
N THR A 361 -15.72 24.05 4.08
CA THR A 361 -15.30 24.59 2.78
C THR A 361 -16.43 25.35 2.12
N GLN A 362 -16.11 26.41 1.38
CA GLN A 362 -17.10 27.14 0.58
C GLN A 362 -17.29 26.45 -0.76
N LEU A 363 -18.52 26.01 -1.02
CA LEU A 363 -18.91 25.18 -2.15
C LEU A 363 -19.85 25.95 -3.05
N SER A 364 -19.74 25.78 -4.37
CA SER A 364 -20.75 26.26 -5.31
C SER A 364 -21.97 25.33 -5.38
N ASP A 365 -23.11 25.89 -5.80
CA ASP A 365 -24.40 25.18 -5.87
C ASP A 365 -24.46 24.05 -6.93
N ASP A 366 -23.43 23.93 -7.78
CA ASP A 366 -23.30 22.92 -8.83
C ASP A 366 -22.77 21.56 -8.32
N LEU A 367 -22.49 21.45 -7.03
CA LEU A 367 -21.87 20.27 -6.42
C LEU A 367 -22.85 19.12 -6.21
N ASP A 368 -22.72 18.09 -7.05
CA ASP A 368 -23.44 16.83 -6.89
C ASP A 368 -22.60 15.76 -6.18
N PHE A 369 -22.78 15.68 -4.86
CA PHE A 369 -22.14 14.67 -4.02
C PHE A 369 -22.43 13.23 -4.46
N LYS A 370 -23.59 12.96 -5.07
CA LYS A 370 -23.97 11.62 -5.52
C LYS A 370 -23.12 11.19 -6.71
N THR A 371 -22.84 12.11 -7.64
CA THR A 371 -21.93 11.81 -8.76
C THR A 371 -20.48 11.65 -8.31
N LEU A 372 -20.04 12.44 -7.32
CA LEU A 372 -18.71 12.30 -6.74
C LEU A 372 -18.55 10.97 -6.02
N ALA A 373 -19.50 10.61 -5.14
CA ALA A 373 -19.49 9.34 -4.40
C ALA A 373 -19.46 8.09 -5.31
N LYS A 374 -20.09 8.18 -6.50
CA LYS A 374 -20.02 7.14 -7.54
C LYS A 374 -18.64 6.99 -8.16
N ARG A 375 -17.94 8.11 -8.37
CA ARG A 375 -16.60 8.11 -8.99
C ARG A 375 -15.46 7.87 -8.00
N THR A 376 -15.72 8.01 -6.70
CA THR A 376 -14.75 7.72 -5.63
C THR A 376 -14.91 6.29 -5.08
N ALA A 377 -15.09 5.30 -5.95
CA ALA A 377 -15.19 3.90 -5.53
C ALA A 377 -13.86 3.44 -4.90
N GLY A 378 -13.92 2.83 -3.71
CA GLY A 378 -12.74 2.40 -2.96
C GLY A 378 -11.94 3.54 -2.32
N PHE A 379 -12.49 4.77 -2.27
CA PHE A 379 -11.89 5.84 -1.47
C PHE A 379 -12.27 5.65 -0.01
N VAL A 380 -11.28 5.82 0.86
CA VAL A 380 -11.44 5.80 2.32
C VAL A 380 -11.60 7.26 2.84
N GLY A 381 -12.01 7.46 4.08
CA GLY A 381 -12.18 8.80 4.67
C GLY A 381 -10.97 9.73 4.51
N ALA A 382 -9.75 9.19 4.66
CA ALA A 382 -8.52 9.94 4.40
C ALA A 382 -8.37 10.35 2.91
N ASP A 383 -8.65 9.43 1.98
CA ASP A 383 -8.59 9.72 0.54
C ASP A 383 -9.63 10.78 0.13
N LEU A 384 -10.82 10.75 0.74
CA LEU A 384 -11.86 11.76 0.53
C LEU A 384 -11.44 13.12 1.08
N ASN A 385 -10.74 13.15 2.22
CA ASN A 385 -10.17 14.37 2.77
C ASN A 385 -9.06 14.94 1.88
N ASP A 386 -8.21 14.08 1.33
CA ASP A 386 -7.19 14.45 0.34
C ASP A 386 -7.83 14.96 -0.96
N LEU A 387 -8.97 14.39 -1.36
CA LEU A 387 -9.76 14.85 -2.51
C LEU A 387 -10.31 16.26 -2.31
N VAL A 388 -10.92 16.53 -1.16
CA VAL A 388 -11.43 17.87 -0.82
C VAL A 388 -10.27 18.88 -0.76
N SER A 389 -9.14 18.50 -0.16
CA SER A 389 -7.94 19.36 -0.07
C SER A 389 -7.34 19.66 -1.45
N THR A 390 -7.26 18.65 -2.32
CA THR A 390 -6.73 18.79 -3.69
C THR A 390 -7.68 19.59 -4.58
N ALA A 391 -9.00 19.42 -4.43
CA ALA A 391 -10.00 20.22 -5.12
C ALA A 391 -9.93 21.69 -4.67
N GLY A 392 -9.74 21.94 -3.38
CA GLY A 392 -9.47 23.30 -2.86
C GLY A 392 -8.21 23.91 -3.47
N ALA A 393 -7.12 23.16 -3.57
CA ALA A 393 -5.89 23.61 -4.24
C ALA A 393 -6.10 23.87 -5.74
N ALA A 394 -6.93 23.07 -6.42
CA ALA A 394 -7.29 23.28 -7.82
C ALA A 394 -8.11 24.58 -8.01
N ALA A 395 -9.07 24.85 -7.12
CA ALA A 395 -9.84 26.08 -7.13
C ALA A 395 -8.95 27.32 -6.90
N ILE A 396 -7.99 27.23 -5.97
CA ILE A 396 -6.99 28.30 -5.74
C ILE A 396 -6.11 28.48 -6.98
N LYS A 397 -5.71 27.41 -7.65
CA LYS A 397 -4.93 27.48 -8.89
C LYS A 397 -5.72 28.16 -10.02
N ARG A 398 -7.01 27.85 -10.17
CA ARG A 398 -7.92 28.51 -11.11
C ARG A 398 -8.04 30.00 -10.80
N TYR A 399 -8.18 30.36 -9.53
CA TYR A 399 -8.18 31.76 -9.11
C TYR A 399 -6.84 32.47 -9.43
N LEU A 400 -5.71 31.82 -9.18
CA LEU A 400 -4.39 32.34 -9.55
C LEU A 400 -4.24 32.53 -11.07
N GLU A 401 -4.84 31.65 -11.88
CA GLU A 401 -4.86 31.79 -13.34
C GLU A 401 -5.72 32.98 -13.79
N ILE A 402 -6.86 33.23 -13.14
CA ILE A 402 -7.68 34.43 -13.40
C ILE A 402 -6.90 35.70 -13.03
N LEU A 403 -6.25 35.73 -11.87
CA LEU A 403 -5.39 36.85 -11.48
C LEU A 403 -4.26 37.09 -12.49
N ARG A 404 -3.64 36.01 -12.99
CA ARG A 404 -2.61 36.11 -14.05
C ARG A 404 -3.14 36.77 -15.31
N LEU A 405 -4.33 36.39 -15.76
CA LEU A 405 -4.96 36.97 -16.95
C LEU A 405 -5.28 38.45 -16.75
N ASN A 406 -5.88 38.81 -15.61
CA ASN A 406 -6.20 40.20 -15.28
C ASN A 406 -4.93 41.07 -15.17
N THR A 407 -3.86 40.56 -14.57
CA THR A 407 -2.56 41.28 -14.55
C THR A 407 -1.89 41.42 -15.91
N GLY A 408 -2.30 40.62 -16.90
CA GLY A 408 -1.83 40.72 -18.28
C GLY A 408 -2.50 41.86 -19.07
N GLU A 409 -3.73 42.23 -18.71
CA GLU A 409 -4.51 43.25 -19.43
C GLU A 409 -4.33 44.67 -18.87
N GLU A 410 -3.99 44.85 -17.59
CA GLU A 410 -4.05 46.19 -16.96
C GLU A 410 -2.76 47.05 -16.98
N MET A 411 -1.61 46.59 -17.50
CA MET A 411 -0.44 47.48 -17.63
C MET A 411 0.46 47.16 -18.83
N GLU A 412 0.08 47.65 -20.01
CA GLU A 412 1.06 48.21 -20.95
C GLU A 412 1.52 49.57 -20.41
N ILE A 413 2.41 49.58 -19.41
CA ILE A 413 3.11 50.81 -19.01
C ILE A 413 4.61 50.57 -19.14
N GLU A 414 5.20 51.38 -20.02
CA GLU A 414 6.62 51.52 -20.30
C GLU A 414 7.43 51.66 -19.00
N GLY A 415 8.49 50.86 -18.85
CA GLY A 415 9.34 50.91 -17.67
C GLY A 415 10.53 49.95 -17.73
N GLU A 416 11.61 50.46 -18.33
CA GLU A 416 13.04 50.13 -18.23
C GLU A 416 13.52 48.66 -18.20
N ALA A 417 14.43 48.40 -19.16
CA ALA A 417 15.08 47.12 -19.40
C ALA A 417 16.07 46.75 -18.29
N GLU A 418 15.69 45.82 -17.43
CA GLU A 418 16.64 44.89 -16.81
C GLU A 418 16.78 43.66 -17.73
N GLU A 419 17.96 43.55 -18.34
CA GLU A 419 18.43 42.45 -19.17
C GLU A 419 18.70 41.19 -18.30
N ASP A 420 18.39 40.01 -18.84
CA ASP A 420 18.63 38.67 -18.29
C ASP A 420 17.82 38.18 -17.07
N VAL A 421 16.50 38.37 -17.11
CA VAL A 421 15.59 37.63 -16.22
C VAL A 421 14.53 36.89 -17.03
N THR A 422 14.50 35.55 -16.89
CA THR A 422 13.53 34.65 -17.56
C THR A 422 12.11 35.19 -17.41
N LEU A 423 11.31 35.17 -18.49
CA LEU A 423 9.93 35.68 -18.53
C LEU A 423 9.07 35.23 -17.33
N LYS A 424 9.21 33.98 -16.90
CA LYS A 424 8.53 33.41 -15.72
C LYS A 424 8.84 34.15 -14.40
N VAL A 425 10.06 34.65 -14.23
CA VAL A 425 10.47 35.38 -13.03
C VAL A 425 9.91 36.82 -13.05
N LYS A 426 9.81 37.44 -14.23
CA LYS A 426 9.13 38.74 -14.40
C LYS A 426 7.62 38.61 -14.11
N GLU A 427 6.97 37.53 -14.57
CA GLU A 427 5.56 37.21 -14.23
C GLU A 427 5.35 36.99 -12.73
N ILE A 428 6.21 36.20 -12.06
CA ILE A 428 6.12 35.96 -10.62
C ILE A 428 6.29 37.28 -9.83
N ARG A 429 7.23 38.14 -10.21
CA ARG A 429 7.42 39.46 -9.57
C ARG A 429 6.19 40.36 -9.74
N ARG A 430 5.54 40.33 -10.92
CA ARG A 430 4.28 41.07 -11.18
C ARG A 430 3.13 40.54 -10.31
N LEU A 431 2.99 39.22 -10.19
CA LEU A 431 1.99 38.59 -9.32
C LEU A 431 2.20 38.94 -7.84
N ILE A 432 3.45 38.95 -7.37
CA ILE A 432 3.78 39.32 -5.98
C ILE A 432 3.44 40.79 -5.71
N LYS A 433 3.65 41.69 -6.68
CA LYS A 433 3.32 43.11 -6.55
C LYS A 433 1.80 43.32 -6.49
N HIS A 434 1.07 42.70 -7.43
CA HIS A 434 -0.39 42.80 -7.49
C HIS A 434 -1.07 42.16 -6.26
N ALA A 435 -0.58 41.00 -5.78
CA ALA A 435 -1.10 40.37 -4.57
C ALA A 435 -0.85 41.16 -3.27
N LYS A 436 0.11 42.10 -3.26
CA LYS A 436 0.36 43.01 -2.12
C LYS A 436 -0.43 44.31 -2.22
N GLU A 437 -0.74 44.76 -3.43
CA GLU A 437 -1.41 46.04 -3.72
C GLU A 437 -2.93 45.91 -3.72
N ALA A 438 -3.49 44.74 -4.06
CA ALA A 438 -4.92 44.47 -3.94
C ALA A 438 -5.31 44.35 -2.45
N PRO A 439 -6.14 45.27 -1.91
CA PRO A 439 -6.64 45.12 -0.55
C PRO A 439 -7.57 43.90 -0.47
N ILE A 440 -7.45 43.12 0.60
CA ILE A 440 -8.27 41.93 0.94
C ILE A 440 -9.77 42.28 1.15
N GLY A 441 -10.19 43.50 0.84
CA GLY A 441 -11.44 44.11 1.28
C GLY A 441 -12.65 44.04 0.35
N ASP A 442 -12.50 43.92 -0.98
CA ASP A 442 -13.66 44.10 -1.89
C ASP A 442 -13.77 43.14 -3.10
N GLU A 443 -12.87 42.15 -3.25
CA GLU A 443 -13.04 41.05 -4.23
C GLU A 443 -13.57 39.78 -3.55
N ALA A 444 -14.67 39.91 -2.82
CA ALA A 444 -15.36 38.79 -2.18
C ALA A 444 -16.17 37.95 -3.19
N ASN A 445 -15.54 37.51 -4.27
CA ASN A 445 -15.89 36.21 -4.83
C ASN A 445 -15.01 35.22 -4.09
N PRO A 446 -15.45 34.69 -2.93
CA PRO A 446 -14.69 33.64 -2.29
C PRO A 446 -14.44 32.55 -3.32
N VAL A 447 -13.23 31.98 -3.31
CA VAL A 447 -12.88 30.88 -4.21
C VAL A 447 -13.78 29.70 -3.86
N MET A 448 -14.91 29.60 -4.57
CA MET A 448 -15.87 28.52 -4.42
C MET A 448 -15.30 27.29 -5.11
N VAL A 449 -15.26 26.18 -4.39
CA VAL A 449 -14.86 24.89 -4.97
C VAL A 449 -16.02 24.37 -5.79
N SER A 450 -15.78 24.17 -7.09
CA SER A 450 -16.77 23.70 -8.06
C SER A 450 -16.64 22.22 -8.35
N ASN A 451 -17.66 21.63 -8.97
CA ASN A 451 -17.63 20.22 -9.35
C ASN A 451 -16.49 19.93 -10.35
N ALA A 452 -16.16 20.90 -11.22
CA ALA A 452 -15.04 20.81 -12.15
C ALA A 452 -13.69 20.64 -11.42
N ASP A 453 -13.48 21.34 -10.30
CA ASP A 453 -12.25 21.25 -9.51
C ASP A 453 -12.09 19.82 -8.94
N PHE A 454 -13.18 19.21 -8.45
CA PHE A 454 -13.19 17.81 -8.03
C PHE A 454 -12.85 16.85 -9.17
N PHE A 455 -13.41 17.05 -10.37
CA PHE A 455 -13.08 16.21 -11.53
C PHE A 455 -11.61 16.32 -11.96
N THR A 456 -10.98 17.48 -11.81
CA THR A 456 -9.53 17.62 -12.06
C THR A 456 -8.66 17.00 -10.96
N ALA A 457 -9.19 16.84 -9.75
CA ALA A 457 -8.49 16.27 -8.60
C ALA A 457 -8.56 14.73 -8.59
N LEU A 458 -9.69 14.12 -8.97
CA LEU A 458 -9.90 12.67 -8.99
C LEU A 458 -8.76 11.87 -9.64
N PRO A 459 -8.26 12.19 -10.85
CA PRO A 459 -7.20 11.39 -11.48
C PRO A 459 -5.83 11.53 -10.81
N LYS A 460 -5.62 12.56 -9.97
CA LYS A 460 -4.34 12.77 -9.26
C LYS A 460 -4.22 11.92 -8.00
N ILE A 461 -5.35 11.45 -7.46
CA ILE A 461 -5.39 10.76 -6.18
C ILE A 461 -5.53 9.27 -6.43
N GLN A 462 -4.57 8.52 -5.94
CA GLN A 462 -4.64 7.07 -5.93
C GLN A 462 -5.36 6.62 -4.65
N PRO A 463 -6.47 5.86 -4.74
CA PRO A 463 -7.20 5.40 -3.57
C PRO A 463 -6.33 4.47 -2.72
N SER A 464 -6.40 4.62 -1.40
CA SER A 464 -5.66 3.81 -0.44
C SER A 464 -6.04 2.33 -0.54
N SER A 465 -7.29 2.03 -0.89
CA SER A 465 -7.72 0.65 -1.17
C SER A 465 -6.92 0.00 -2.31
N LYS A 466 -6.55 0.73 -3.38
CA LYS A 466 -5.68 0.15 -4.43
C LYS A 466 -4.28 -0.15 -3.92
N ARG A 467 -3.71 0.72 -3.08
CA ARG A 467 -2.34 0.56 -2.54
C ARG A 467 -2.20 -0.67 -1.66
N GLU A 468 -3.25 -1.04 -0.94
CA GLU A 468 -3.25 -2.22 -0.07
C GLU A 468 -3.81 -3.49 -0.74
N GLY A 469 -4.10 -3.44 -2.05
CA GLY A 469 -4.70 -4.57 -2.77
C GLY A 469 -6.12 -4.90 -2.30
N PHE A 470 -6.85 -3.91 -1.82
CA PHE A 470 -8.29 -4.01 -1.53
C PHE A 470 -9.10 -3.88 -2.82
N ALA A 471 -10.30 -4.44 -2.74
CA ALA A 471 -11.22 -4.60 -3.84
C ALA A 471 -11.55 -3.27 -4.53
N THR A 472 -11.49 -3.23 -5.86
CA THR A 472 -11.96 -2.07 -6.64
C THR A 472 -12.93 -2.52 -7.70
N ILE A 473 -13.86 -1.67 -8.07
CA ILE A 473 -14.79 -1.96 -9.16
C ILE A 473 -13.95 -1.95 -10.46
N PRO A 474 -13.92 -3.05 -11.23
CA PRO A 474 -13.14 -3.11 -12.46
C PRO A 474 -13.78 -2.26 -13.56
N ASP A 475 -12.95 -1.70 -14.45
CA ASP A 475 -13.41 -0.77 -15.51
C ASP A 475 -14.15 -1.46 -16.67
N THR A 476 -14.01 -2.78 -16.81
CA THR A 476 -14.60 -3.53 -17.93
C THR A 476 -16.10 -3.64 -17.79
N THR A 477 -16.84 -3.31 -18.85
CA THR A 477 -18.30 -3.40 -18.92
C THR A 477 -18.74 -4.56 -19.80
N TRP A 478 -20.02 -4.94 -19.75
CA TRP A 478 -20.59 -5.90 -20.71
C TRP A 478 -20.47 -5.45 -22.17
N ALA A 479 -20.37 -4.15 -22.40
CA ALA A 479 -20.20 -3.63 -23.76
C ALA A 479 -18.80 -3.90 -24.31
N ASP A 480 -17.84 -4.26 -23.45
CA ASP A 480 -16.48 -4.66 -23.83
C ASP A 480 -16.36 -6.17 -24.10
N ILE A 481 -17.45 -6.93 -23.93
CA ILE A 481 -17.52 -8.37 -24.18
C ILE A 481 -18.50 -8.62 -25.34
N GLY A 482 -17.98 -8.97 -26.51
CA GLY A 482 -18.78 -9.11 -27.73
C GLY A 482 -19.63 -10.39 -27.82
N ALA A 483 -19.32 -11.44 -27.06
CA ALA A 483 -19.96 -12.76 -27.20
C ALA A 483 -20.39 -13.37 -25.86
N LEU A 484 -20.93 -14.61 -25.89
CA LEU A 484 -21.27 -15.44 -24.72
C LEU A 484 -22.59 -15.08 -24.01
N GLY A 485 -23.64 -14.76 -24.77
CA GLY A 485 -24.96 -14.40 -24.22
C GLY A 485 -25.53 -15.41 -23.21
N GLY A 486 -25.45 -16.71 -23.52
CA GLY A 486 -25.96 -17.75 -22.59
C GLY A 486 -25.22 -17.81 -21.25
N ILE A 487 -23.88 -17.68 -21.28
CA ILE A 487 -23.07 -17.68 -20.04
C ILE A 487 -23.28 -16.38 -19.26
N ARG A 488 -23.48 -15.26 -19.97
CA ARG A 488 -23.80 -13.96 -19.36
C ARG A 488 -25.10 -14.04 -18.56
N ASP A 489 -26.17 -14.58 -19.15
CA ASP A 489 -27.47 -14.67 -18.47
C ASP A 489 -27.38 -15.54 -17.19
N GLU A 490 -26.61 -16.63 -17.26
CA GLU A 490 -26.37 -17.51 -16.11
C GLU A 490 -25.56 -16.81 -15.01
N LEU A 491 -24.52 -16.05 -15.36
CA LEU A 491 -23.73 -15.24 -14.40
C LEU A 491 -24.55 -14.11 -13.78
N VAL A 492 -25.41 -13.46 -14.56
CA VAL A 492 -26.32 -12.41 -14.09
C VAL A 492 -27.28 -12.99 -13.05
N THR A 493 -27.90 -14.13 -13.36
CA THR A 493 -28.82 -14.84 -12.46
C THR A 493 -28.11 -15.33 -11.20
N ALA A 494 -26.88 -15.86 -11.34
CA ALA A 494 -26.15 -16.44 -10.22
C ALA A 494 -25.56 -15.40 -9.24
N ILE A 495 -25.13 -14.23 -9.74
CA ILE A 495 -24.34 -13.27 -8.94
C ILE A 495 -25.01 -11.90 -8.87
N VAL A 496 -25.43 -11.35 -10.01
CA VAL A 496 -25.91 -9.96 -10.09
C VAL A 496 -27.30 -9.81 -9.46
N GLU A 497 -28.22 -10.74 -9.74
CA GLU A 497 -29.58 -10.71 -9.18
C GLU A 497 -29.61 -10.85 -7.65
N PRO A 498 -28.86 -11.79 -7.02
CA PRO A 498 -28.77 -11.87 -5.57
C PRO A 498 -28.20 -10.61 -4.90
N ILE A 499 -27.23 -9.95 -5.53
CA ILE A 499 -26.63 -8.71 -5.00
C ILE A 499 -27.62 -7.54 -5.07
N LYS A 500 -28.35 -7.41 -6.19
CA LYS A 500 -29.28 -6.29 -6.41
C LYS A 500 -30.56 -6.43 -5.58
N ASN A 501 -31.10 -7.63 -5.46
CA ASN A 501 -32.43 -7.87 -4.87
C ASN A 501 -32.41 -8.94 -3.77
N PRO A 502 -31.67 -8.76 -2.65
CA PRO A 502 -31.55 -9.78 -1.61
C PRO A 502 -32.89 -10.11 -0.93
N GLU A 503 -33.83 -9.15 -0.86
CA GLU A 503 -35.16 -9.36 -0.28
C GLU A 503 -36.00 -10.40 -1.02
N VAL A 504 -35.86 -10.48 -2.35
CA VAL A 504 -36.62 -11.43 -3.17
C VAL A 504 -36.18 -12.85 -2.84
N TYR A 505 -34.88 -13.09 -2.74
CA TYR A 505 -34.33 -14.38 -2.35
C TYR A 505 -34.72 -14.76 -0.91
N ALA A 506 -34.70 -13.80 0.01
CA ALA A 506 -35.14 -14.02 1.39
C ALA A 506 -36.62 -14.43 1.49
N LYS A 507 -37.50 -13.82 0.67
CA LYS A 507 -38.93 -14.17 0.61
C LYS A 507 -39.18 -15.56 0.02
N VAL A 508 -38.39 -15.96 -0.98
CA VAL A 508 -38.50 -17.28 -1.62
C VAL A 508 -37.86 -18.37 -0.76
N GLY A 509 -36.98 -18.01 0.19
CA GLY A 509 -36.34 -18.96 1.12
C GLY A 509 -35.22 -19.78 0.47
N ILE A 510 -34.72 -19.35 -0.69
CA ILE A 510 -33.60 -19.98 -1.40
C ILE A 510 -32.32 -19.25 -1.02
N THR A 511 -31.28 -20.01 -0.67
CA THR A 511 -29.93 -19.48 -0.50
C THR A 511 -29.33 -19.19 -1.87
N ALA A 512 -28.81 -17.97 -2.07
CA ALA A 512 -28.12 -17.61 -3.30
C ALA A 512 -26.97 -18.60 -3.61
N PRO A 513 -26.71 -18.91 -4.89
CA PRO A 513 -25.72 -19.90 -5.27
C PRO A 513 -24.30 -19.50 -4.83
N THR A 514 -23.53 -20.49 -4.39
CA THR A 514 -22.39 -20.28 -3.49
C THR A 514 -21.08 -19.96 -4.19
N GLY A 515 -20.96 -20.34 -5.46
CA GLY A 515 -19.75 -20.09 -6.23
C GLY A 515 -19.83 -20.66 -7.65
N VAL A 516 -19.23 -19.93 -8.57
CA VAL A 516 -19.22 -20.24 -10.00
C VAL A 516 -17.80 -20.63 -10.41
N LEU A 517 -17.63 -21.78 -11.05
CA LEU A 517 -16.38 -22.20 -11.68
C LEU A 517 -16.47 -22.04 -13.20
N LEU A 518 -15.76 -21.05 -13.72
CA LEU A 518 -15.51 -20.84 -15.14
C LEU A 518 -14.37 -21.76 -15.59
N TRP A 519 -14.62 -22.62 -16.56
CA TRP A 519 -13.57 -23.47 -17.11
C TRP A 519 -13.64 -23.52 -18.63
N GLY A 520 -12.49 -23.73 -19.27
CA GLY A 520 -12.39 -23.78 -20.72
C GLY A 520 -10.99 -23.45 -21.23
N PRO A 521 -10.78 -23.43 -22.55
CA PRO A 521 -9.48 -23.15 -23.13
C PRO A 521 -8.95 -21.75 -22.75
N PRO A 522 -7.62 -21.57 -22.75
CA PRO A 522 -7.01 -20.27 -22.48
C PRO A 522 -7.42 -19.25 -23.55
N GLY A 523 -7.41 -17.97 -23.19
CA GLY A 523 -7.68 -16.88 -24.14
C GLY A 523 -9.15 -16.65 -24.51
N CYS A 524 -10.11 -17.34 -23.87
CA CYS A 524 -11.54 -17.16 -24.11
C CYS A 524 -12.23 -16.12 -23.20
N GLY A 525 -11.46 -15.25 -22.53
CA GLY A 525 -12.02 -14.11 -21.79
C GLY A 525 -12.62 -14.42 -20.41
N LYS A 526 -12.30 -15.57 -19.78
CA LYS A 526 -12.77 -15.93 -18.42
C LYS A 526 -12.52 -14.82 -17.38
N THR A 527 -11.32 -14.24 -17.38
CA THR A 527 -10.95 -13.11 -16.53
C THR A 527 -11.73 -11.83 -16.87
N LEU A 528 -12.08 -11.60 -18.13
CA LEU A 528 -12.87 -10.44 -18.55
C LEU A 528 -14.33 -10.57 -18.12
N LEU A 529 -14.92 -11.77 -18.23
CA LEU A 529 -16.28 -12.06 -17.76
C LEU A 529 -16.43 -11.77 -16.27
N ALA A 530 -15.51 -12.28 -15.45
CA ALA A 530 -15.56 -12.06 -14.01
C ALA A 530 -15.49 -10.56 -13.64
N LYS A 531 -14.65 -9.80 -14.36
CA LYS A 531 -14.57 -8.35 -14.17
C LYS A 531 -15.86 -7.63 -14.61
N ALA A 532 -16.45 -7.99 -15.75
CA ALA A 532 -17.70 -7.38 -16.20
C ALA A 532 -18.88 -7.64 -15.25
N VAL A 533 -18.99 -8.86 -14.71
CA VAL A 533 -19.99 -9.22 -13.69
C VAL A 533 -19.83 -8.37 -12.43
N ALA A 534 -18.59 -8.17 -11.98
CA ALA A 534 -18.33 -7.36 -10.79
C ALA A 534 -18.65 -5.87 -11.00
N ASN A 535 -18.39 -5.34 -12.20
CA ASN A 535 -18.76 -3.97 -12.55
C ASN A 535 -20.29 -3.78 -12.61
N GLU A 536 -21.02 -4.74 -13.20
CA GLU A 536 -22.48 -4.65 -13.29
C GLU A 536 -23.18 -4.75 -11.93
N SER A 537 -22.66 -5.60 -11.03
CA SER A 537 -23.14 -5.69 -9.66
C SER A 537 -22.71 -4.50 -8.80
N ARG A 538 -21.80 -3.65 -9.29
CA ARG A 538 -21.14 -2.58 -8.52
C ARG A 538 -20.58 -3.07 -7.19
N ALA A 539 -20.21 -4.35 -7.16
CA ALA A 539 -19.66 -5.00 -5.99
C ALA A 539 -18.15 -4.82 -5.97
N ASN A 540 -17.59 -4.90 -4.77
CA ASN A 540 -16.16 -4.88 -4.57
C ASN A 540 -15.53 -6.11 -5.24
N PHE A 541 -14.56 -5.95 -6.14
CA PHE A 541 -13.91 -7.07 -6.84
C PHE A 541 -12.51 -7.32 -6.30
N ILE A 542 -12.25 -8.53 -5.80
CA ILE A 542 -10.92 -8.99 -5.37
C ILE A 542 -10.44 -10.03 -6.38
N SER A 543 -9.48 -9.68 -7.23
CA SER A 543 -8.80 -10.65 -8.08
C SER A 543 -7.58 -11.22 -7.38
N VAL A 544 -7.48 -12.55 -7.34
CA VAL A 544 -6.33 -13.28 -6.81
C VAL A 544 -5.88 -14.26 -7.88
N LYS A 545 -4.62 -14.19 -8.29
CA LYS A 545 -4.07 -15.21 -9.20
C LYS A 545 -3.52 -16.38 -8.40
N GLY A 546 -3.72 -17.60 -8.91
CA GLY A 546 -3.24 -18.82 -8.28
C GLY A 546 -1.77 -18.77 -7.83
N PRO A 547 -0.83 -18.37 -8.71
CA PRO A 547 0.59 -18.26 -8.35
C PRO A 547 0.91 -17.21 -7.27
N GLU A 548 0.11 -16.13 -7.13
CA GLU A 548 0.37 -15.05 -6.18
C GLU A 548 0.22 -15.49 -4.71
N LEU A 549 -0.57 -16.53 -4.46
CA LEU A 549 -0.75 -17.09 -3.13
C LEU A 549 0.24 -18.21 -2.80
N LEU A 550 1.03 -18.69 -3.77
CA LEU A 550 1.98 -19.79 -3.58
C LEU A 550 3.36 -19.26 -3.23
N ASN A 551 3.61 -19.07 -1.93
CA ASN A 551 4.96 -18.77 -1.45
C ASN A 551 5.70 -20.04 -1.01
N LYS A 552 7.03 -20.03 -1.15
CA LYS A 552 7.91 -21.12 -0.69
C LYS A 552 7.99 -21.20 0.85
N TYR A 553 7.60 -20.14 1.55
CA TYR A 553 7.63 -20.08 3.00
C TYR A 553 6.44 -20.80 3.61
N VAL A 554 6.72 -21.76 4.49
CA VAL A 554 5.72 -22.63 5.12
C VAL A 554 4.71 -21.79 5.92
N GLY A 555 3.42 -21.96 5.64
CA GLY A 555 2.31 -21.31 6.36
C GLY A 555 1.95 -19.91 5.88
N GLU A 556 2.77 -19.27 5.04
CA GLU A 556 2.47 -17.95 4.50
C GLU A 556 1.29 -18.00 3.50
N SER A 557 1.29 -18.99 2.62
CA SER A 557 0.23 -19.24 1.63
C SER A 557 -1.14 -19.46 2.28
N GLU A 558 -1.19 -20.20 3.40
CA GLU A 558 -2.41 -20.42 4.19
C GLU A 558 -2.93 -19.11 4.79
N ARG A 559 -2.02 -18.31 5.37
CA ARG A 559 -2.37 -17.01 5.95
C ARG A 559 -2.88 -16.06 4.87
N ALA A 560 -2.26 -16.07 3.69
CA ALA A 560 -2.68 -15.24 2.57
C ALA A 560 -4.11 -15.57 2.11
N VAL A 561 -4.47 -16.86 2.01
CA VAL A 561 -5.85 -17.28 1.72
C VAL A 561 -6.82 -16.76 2.78
N ARG A 562 -6.55 -16.96 4.08
CA ARG A 562 -7.41 -16.43 5.15
C ARG A 562 -7.55 -14.91 5.07
N GLN A 563 -6.45 -14.22 4.79
CA GLN A 563 -6.45 -12.77 4.68
C GLN A 563 -7.32 -12.28 3.52
N VAL A 564 -7.34 -12.97 2.37
CA VAL A 564 -8.25 -12.65 1.26
C VAL A 564 -9.72 -12.73 1.71
N PHE A 565 -10.11 -13.78 2.44
CA PHE A 565 -11.48 -13.90 2.95
C PHE A 565 -11.81 -12.89 4.04
N VAL A 566 -10.88 -12.57 4.94
CA VAL A 566 -11.06 -11.46 5.92
C VAL A 566 -11.26 -10.13 5.19
N ARG A 567 -10.46 -9.84 4.17
CA ARG A 567 -10.60 -8.62 3.34
C ARG A 567 -11.95 -8.58 2.63
N ALA A 568 -12.40 -9.71 2.09
CA ALA A 568 -13.72 -9.82 1.47
C ALA A 568 -14.86 -9.56 2.47
N ARG A 569 -14.75 -10.10 3.70
CA ARG A 569 -15.71 -9.84 4.79
C ARG A 569 -15.79 -8.37 5.18
N SER A 570 -14.66 -7.65 5.18
CA SER A 570 -14.66 -6.20 5.42
C SER A 570 -15.13 -5.35 4.22
N SER A 571 -15.41 -5.97 3.08
CA SER A 571 -15.74 -5.28 1.82
C SER A 571 -17.09 -5.74 1.24
N ILE A 572 -18.01 -6.22 2.07
CA ILE A 572 -19.33 -6.69 1.63
C ILE A 572 -20.16 -5.51 1.07
N PRO A 573 -20.85 -5.65 -0.08
CA PRO A 573 -20.91 -6.82 -0.96
C PRO A 573 -19.64 -6.98 -1.84
N CYS A 574 -19.10 -8.20 -1.92
CA CYS A 574 -17.82 -8.50 -2.56
C CYS A 574 -17.90 -9.73 -3.49
N VAL A 575 -17.23 -9.65 -4.65
CA VAL A 575 -16.96 -10.76 -5.56
C VAL A 575 -15.46 -11.10 -5.49
N ILE A 576 -15.14 -12.33 -5.08
CA ILE A 576 -13.77 -12.85 -5.09
C ILE A 576 -13.57 -13.63 -6.37
N PHE A 577 -12.58 -13.24 -7.17
CA PHE A 577 -12.18 -13.92 -8.39
C PHE A 577 -10.84 -14.63 -8.20
N PHE A 578 -10.86 -15.96 -8.24
CA PHE A 578 -9.65 -16.79 -8.27
C PHE A 578 -9.31 -17.13 -9.72
N ASP A 579 -8.24 -16.54 -10.27
CA ASP A 579 -7.71 -16.93 -11.57
C ASP A 579 -6.71 -18.08 -11.42
N GLU A 580 -6.65 -18.98 -12.41
CA GLU A 580 -5.78 -20.16 -12.39
C GLU A 580 -5.91 -20.98 -11.08
N LEU A 581 -7.15 -21.31 -10.69
CA LEU A 581 -7.42 -22.06 -9.45
C LEU A 581 -6.70 -23.42 -9.43
N ASP A 582 -6.42 -24.00 -10.59
CA ASP A 582 -5.66 -25.25 -10.75
C ASP A 582 -4.23 -25.17 -10.19
N ALA A 583 -3.63 -23.98 -10.09
CA ALA A 583 -2.34 -23.80 -9.43
C ALA A 583 -2.45 -23.98 -7.90
N LEU A 584 -3.55 -23.53 -7.30
CA LEU A 584 -3.77 -23.57 -5.85
C LEU A 584 -4.33 -24.90 -5.36
N VAL A 585 -5.17 -25.52 -6.18
CA VAL A 585 -5.93 -26.72 -5.79
C VAL A 585 -5.61 -27.90 -6.71
N PRO A 586 -4.39 -28.46 -6.65
CA PRO A 586 -4.11 -29.73 -7.30
C PRO A 586 -4.85 -30.86 -6.58
N ARG A 587 -5.13 -31.94 -7.31
CA ARG A 587 -5.63 -33.20 -6.73
C ARG A 587 -4.69 -33.70 -5.63
N ARG A 588 -5.27 -34.25 -4.57
CA ARG A 588 -4.56 -34.72 -3.38
C ARG A 588 -3.48 -35.78 -3.69
N ASP A 589 -3.71 -36.59 -4.72
CA ASP A 589 -2.78 -37.63 -5.15
C ASP A 589 -1.61 -37.09 -5.99
N ASP A 590 -1.78 -35.90 -6.59
CA ASP A 590 -0.80 -35.24 -7.47
C ASP A 590 -0.03 -34.11 -6.75
N ALA A 591 -0.45 -33.79 -5.51
CA ALA A 591 0.17 -32.78 -4.67
C ALA A 591 1.53 -33.26 -4.16
N LEU A 592 2.58 -32.99 -4.94
CA LEU A 592 3.97 -33.29 -4.59
C LEU A 592 4.46 -32.60 -3.30
N SER A 593 3.68 -31.67 -2.73
CA SER A 593 4.05 -30.88 -1.55
C SER A 593 2.94 -30.83 -0.51
N GLU A 594 3.28 -31.12 0.74
CA GLU A 594 2.39 -31.00 1.90
C GLU A 594 1.83 -29.57 2.06
N SER A 595 2.57 -28.56 1.58
CA SER A 595 2.16 -27.15 1.65
C SER A 595 0.92 -26.86 0.81
N SER A 596 0.80 -27.41 -0.41
CA SER A 596 -0.38 -27.20 -1.25
C SER A 596 -1.61 -27.89 -0.68
N ALA A 597 -1.46 -29.09 -0.11
CA ALA A 597 -2.56 -29.78 0.56
C ALA A 597 -3.13 -28.98 1.75
N ARG A 598 -2.26 -28.32 2.54
CA ARG A 598 -2.69 -27.42 3.63
C ARG A 598 -3.44 -26.19 3.10
N VAL A 599 -3.00 -25.61 1.99
CA VAL A 599 -3.68 -24.49 1.33
C VAL A 599 -5.07 -24.91 0.84
N VAL A 600 -5.20 -26.08 0.20
CA VAL A 600 -6.51 -26.63 -0.22
C VAL A 600 -7.45 -26.81 0.96
N ASN A 601 -7.00 -27.45 2.04
CA ASN A 601 -7.84 -27.66 3.21
C ASN A 601 -8.27 -26.33 3.85
N THR A 602 -7.41 -25.33 3.85
CA THR A 602 -7.75 -23.99 4.34
C THR A 602 -8.78 -23.32 3.45
N LEU A 603 -8.60 -23.38 2.13
CA LEU A 603 -9.58 -22.85 1.18
C LEU A 603 -10.94 -23.53 1.35
N LEU A 604 -10.97 -24.86 1.49
CA LEU A 604 -12.19 -25.61 1.78
C LEU A 604 -12.85 -25.18 3.10
N THR A 605 -12.04 -24.94 4.13
CA THR A 605 -12.54 -24.50 5.45
C THR A 605 -13.11 -23.09 5.39
N GLU A 606 -12.48 -22.15 4.67
CA GLU A 606 -13.03 -20.81 4.46
C GLU A 606 -14.28 -20.87 3.59
N LEU A 607 -14.31 -21.69 2.55
CA LEU A 607 -15.50 -21.91 1.72
C LEU A 607 -16.66 -22.46 2.54
N ASP A 608 -16.45 -23.48 3.38
CA ASP A 608 -17.52 -24.05 4.21
C ASP A 608 -17.93 -23.13 5.36
N GLY A 609 -16.96 -22.47 6.00
CA GLY A 609 -17.15 -21.56 7.14
C GLY A 609 -17.97 -20.32 6.79
N LEU A 610 -18.08 -20.00 5.51
CA LEU A 610 -18.98 -18.98 4.99
C LEU A 610 -20.47 -19.36 5.17
N GLY A 611 -20.83 -20.63 5.39
CA GLY A 611 -22.21 -21.15 5.42
C GLY A 611 -23.22 -20.41 6.32
N SER A 612 -22.80 -19.83 7.44
CA SER A 612 -23.69 -19.14 8.40
C SER A 612 -23.55 -17.61 8.41
N ALA A 613 -22.49 -17.06 7.80
CA ALA A 613 -22.15 -15.63 7.76
C ALA A 613 -22.11 -15.08 6.31
N ARG A 614 -22.73 -15.81 5.37
CA ARG A 614 -22.60 -15.69 3.90
C ARG A 614 -23.26 -14.48 3.26
N GLN A 615 -23.72 -13.51 4.04
CA GLN A 615 -24.50 -12.40 3.50
C GLN A 615 -23.60 -11.49 2.66
N GLY A 616 -23.55 -11.73 1.34
CA GLY A 616 -22.97 -10.82 0.35
C GLY A 616 -21.53 -11.10 -0.12
N ILE A 617 -20.99 -12.32 0.04
CA ILE A 617 -19.71 -12.73 -0.57
C ILE A 617 -19.97 -13.76 -1.67
N TYR A 618 -19.55 -13.45 -2.89
CA TYR A 618 -19.70 -14.31 -4.07
C TYR A 618 -18.33 -14.73 -4.60
N ILE A 619 -18.21 -15.95 -5.09
CA ILE A 619 -16.93 -16.51 -5.51
C ILE A 619 -17.02 -16.93 -6.97
N ILE A 620 -16.08 -16.44 -7.77
CA ILE A 620 -15.87 -16.85 -9.15
C ILE A 620 -14.47 -17.45 -9.23
N ALA A 621 -14.35 -18.67 -9.72
CA ALA A 621 -13.06 -19.29 -10.00
C ALA A 621 -12.91 -19.50 -11.50
N ALA A 622 -11.70 -19.30 -12.03
CA ALA A 622 -11.35 -19.64 -13.40
C ALA A 622 -10.26 -20.71 -13.43
N THR A 623 -10.42 -21.68 -14.33
CA THR A 623 -9.38 -22.68 -14.61
C THR A 623 -9.28 -22.98 -16.10
N ASN A 624 -8.07 -23.32 -16.55
CA ASN A 624 -7.85 -23.89 -17.87
C ASN A 624 -7.86 -25.43 -17.83
N ARG A 625 -7.68 -26.02 -16.65
CA ARG A 625 -7.45 -27.46 -16.45
C ARG A 625 -8.36 -28.03 -15.36
N PRO A 626 -9.64 -28.25 -15.66
CA PRO A 626 -10.58 -28.84 -14.70
C PRO A 626 -10.16 -30.26 -14.25
N ASP A 627 -9.38 -30.97 -15.06
CA ASP A 627 -8.85 -32.30 -14.77
C ASP A 627 -7.98 -32.36 -13.50
N ILE A 628 -7.28 -31.26 -13.15
CA ILE A 628 -6.33 -31.22 -12.04
C ILE A 628 -6.97 -30.79 -10.72
N ILE A 629 -8.20 -30.24 -10.74
CA ILE A 629 -8.83 -29.69 -9.54
C ILE A 629 -9.27 -30.80 -8.58
N ASP A 630 -9.10 -30.59 -7.27
CA ASP A 630 -9.65 -31.47 -6.23
C ASP A 630 -11.19 -31.52 -6.34
N PRO A 631 -11.81 -32.70 -6.58
CA PRO A 631 -13.26 -32.86 -6.61
C PRO A 631 -13.99 -32.37 -5.36
N ALA A 632 -13.29 -32.24 -4.22
CA ALA A 632 -13.85 -31.64 -3.02
C ALA A 632 -14.38 -30.22 -3.28
N MET A 633 -13.74 -29.42 -4.14
CA MET A 633 -14.16 -28.04 -4.44
C MET A 633 -15.51 -27.96 -5.16
N LEU A 634 -15.87 -29.01 -5.90
CA LEU A 634 -17.07 -29.08 -6.75
C LEU A 634 -18.33 -29.53 -5.99
N ARG A 635 -18.19 -29.82 -4.69
CA ARG A 635 -19.33 -30.26 -3.88
C ARG A 635 -20.34 -29.11 -3.69
N PRO A 636 -21.65 -29.43 -3.60
CA PRO A 636 -22.68 -28.43 -3.32
C PRO A 636 -22.34 -27.60 -2.07
N GLY A 637 -22.60 -26.30 -2.14
CA GLY A 637 -22.21 -25.36 -1.10
C GLY A 637 -20.82 -24.71 -1.26
N ARG A 638 -20.06 -25.07 -2.31
CA ARG A 638 -18.76 -24.49 -2.67
C ARG A 638 -18.80 -23.91 -4.10
N LEU A 639 -18.16 -24.56 -5.08
CA LEU A 639 -18.22 -24.21 -6.50
C LEU A 639 -19.25 -25.11 -7.21
N GLU A 640 -20.53 -24.81 -7.01
CA GLU A 640 -21.62 -25.66 -7.51
C GLU A 640 -22.01 -25.38 -8.96
N THR A 641 -21.88 -24.14 -9.43
CA THR A 641 -22.23 -23.75 -10.80
C THR A 641 -21.02 -23.87 -11.71
N LEU A 642 -21.03 -24.84 -12.62
CA LEU A 642 -19.93 -25.12 -13.54
C LEU A 642 -20.23 -24.54 -14.92
N LEU A 643 -19.56 -23.45 -15.29
CA LEU A 643 -19.77 -22.78 -16.58
C LEU A 643 -18.63 -23.12 -17.54
N PHE A 644 -18.99 -23.74 -18.66
CA PHE A 644 -18.04 -24.05 -19.72
C PHE A 644 -17.97 -22.91 -20.75
N VAL A 645 -16.83 -22.21 -20.78
CA VAL A 645 -16.54 -21.19 -21.78
C VAL A 645 -15.92 -21.86 -23.01
N ASN A 646 -16.69 -21.90 -24.10
CA ASN A 646 -16.28 -22.49 -25.37
C ASN A 646 -15.39 -21.54 -26.18
N LEU A 647 -14.75 -22.06 -27.24
CA LEU A 647 -14.22 -21.19 -28.30
C LEU A 647 -15.38 -20.49 -29.01
N PRO A 648 -15.18 -19.23 -29.45
CA PRO A 648 -16.22 -18.46 -30.09
C PRO A 648 -16.60 -19.02 -31.47
N GLY A 649 -17.91 -19.11 -31.72
CA GLY A 649 -18.49 -19.42 -33.03
C GLY A 649 -18.18 -18.37 -34.11
N PRO A 650 -18.54 -18.60 -35.38
CA PRO A 650 -18.26 -17.67 -36.47
C PRO A 650 -18.88 -16.28 -36.25
N GLU A 651 -20.14 -16.23 -35.86
CA GLU A 651 -20.85 -14.98 -35.54
C GLU A 651 -20.26 -14.31 -34.28
N GLU A 652 -20.00 -15.09 -33.23
CA GLU A 652 -19.40 -14.59 -31.99
C GLU A 652 -18.00 -13.98 -32.21
N ARG A 653 -17.21 -14.51 -33.15
CA ARG A 653 -15.91 -13.91 -33.54
C ARG A 653 -16.09 -12.56 -34.22
N VAL A 654 -17.13 -12.40 -35.04
CA VAL A 654 -17.48 -11.12 -35.65
C VAL A 654 -17.79 -10.11 -34.54
N ASP A 655 -18.63 -10.48 -33.58
CA ASP A 655 -19.02 -9.58 -32.49
C ASP A 655 -17.81 -9.22 -31.61
N ILE A 656 -16.96 -10.18 -31.25
CA ILE A 656 -15.72 -9.92 -30.51
C ILE A 656 -14.82 -8.93 -31.26
N LEU A 657 -14.63 -9.14 -32.57
CA LEU A 657 -13.79 -8.26 -33.37
C LEU A 657 -14.39 -6.86 -33.47
N GLN A 658 -15.71 -6.73 -33.63
CA GLN A 658 -16.43 -5.45 -33.62
C GLN A 658 -16.25 -4.71 -32.30
N THR A 659 -16.35 -5.39 -31.17
CA THR A 659 -16.12 -4.80 -29.85
C THR A 659 -14.69 -4.30 -29.69
N LEU A 660 -13.70 -5.06 -30.19
CA LEU A 660 -12.29 -4.69 -30.10
C LEU A 660 -11.94 -3.46 -30.97
N ILE A 661 -12.54 -3.31 -32.16
CA ILE A 661 -12.29 -2.17 -33.04
C ILE A 661 -13.10 -0.92 -32.68
N ARG A 662 -14.08 -1.02 -31.77
CA ARG A 662 -14.92 0.11 -31.35
C ARG A 662 -14.14 1.31 -30.81
N THR A 663 -12.99 1.05 -30.18
CA THR A 663 -12.11 2.10 -29.64
C THR A 663 -11.21 2.73 -30.72
N LEU A 664 -11.21 2.18 -31.93
CA LEU A 664 -10.38 2.61 -33.05
C LEU A 664 -11.23 3.32 -34.12
N PRO A 665 -10.62 4.24 -34.88
CA PRO A 665 -11.30 4.93 -35.99
C PRO A 665 -11.37 4.04 -37.24
N ILE A 666 -12.05 2.89 -37.15
CA ILE A 666 -12.23 1.91 -38.23
C ILE A 666 -13.73 1.63 -38.40
N GLU A 667 -14.23 1.69 -39.63
CA GLU A 667 -15.60 1.32 -39.95
C GLU A 667 -15.77 -0.21 -40.03
N THR A 668 -16.95 -0.69 -39.62
CA THR A 668 -17.30 -2.11 -39.64
C THR A 668 -17.68 -2.57 -41.06
N SER A 669 -16.69 -2.86 -41.90
CA SER A 669 -16.92 -3.35 -43.26
C SER A 669 -17.37 -4.81 -43.31
N GLU A 670 -18.14 -5.20 -44.33
CA GLU A 670 -18.53 -6.60 -44.58
C GLU A 670 -17.31 -7.52 -44.75
N GLU A 671 -16.21 -7.02 -45.30
CA GLU A 671 -14.95 -7.74 -45.46
C GLU A 671 -14.30 -8.10 -44.12
N LEU A 672 -14.45 -7.27 -43.08
CA LEU A 672 -13.95 -7.55 -41.74
C LEU A 672 -14.79 -8.65 -41.06
N ARG A 673 -16.08 -8.73 -41.37
CA ARG A 673 -16.93 -9.86 -40.98
C ARG A 673 -16.49 -11.15 -41.65
N ALA A 674 -16.25 -11.11 -42.97
CA ALA A 674 -15.73 -12.26 -43.72
C ALA A 674 -14.37 -12.74 -43.18
N LEU A 675 -13.48 -11.81 -42.80
CA LEU A 675 -12.22 -12.14 -42.16
C LEU A 675 -12.42 -12.87 -40.83
N ALA A 676 -13.28 -12.36 -39.95
CA ALA A 676 -13.56 -12.99 -38.65
C ALA A 676 -14.16 -14.40 -38.79
N VAL A 677 -15.04 -14.60 -39.77
CA VAL A 677 -15.58 -15.94 -40.11
C VAL A 677 -14.44 -16.88 -40.51
N SER A 678 -13.50 -16.40 -41.33
CA SER A 678 -12.35 -17.17 -41.81
C SER A 678 -11.26 -17.46 -40.76
N CYS A 679 -11.34 -16.87 -39.56
CA CYS A 679 -10.44 -17.08 -38.43
C CYS A 679 -10.92 -18.25 -37.56
N GLU A 680 -11.04 -19.45 -38.14
CA GLU A 680 -11.45 -20.64 -37.41
C GLU A 680 -10.40 -21.04 -36.35
N GLY A 681 -10.86 -21.42 -35.16
CA GLY A 681 -9.99 -21.83 -34.05
C GLY A 681 -9.30 -20.68 -33.31
N TYR A 682 -9.58 -19.42 -33.68
CA TYR A 682 -9.06 -18.26 -32.96
C TYR A 682 -9.83 -18.04 -31.66
N SER A 683 -9.10 -17.88 -30.57
CA SER A 683 -9.65 -17.42 -29.29
C SER A 683 -9.84 -15.89 -29.28
N GLY A 684 -10.56 -15.36 -28.28
CA GLY A 684 -10.70 -13.90 -28.11
C GLY A 684 -9.34 -13.20 -27.94
N ALA A 685 -8.37 -13.85 -27.28
CA ALA A 685 -7.00 -13.36 -27.16
C ALA A 685 -6.24 -13.39 -28.50
N ASP A 686 -6.51 -14.37 -29.37
CA ASP A 686 -5.92 -14.44 -30.71
C ASP A 686 -6.47 -13.33 -31.60
N LEU A 687 -7.77 -13.03 -31.53
CA LEU A 687 -8.38 -11.88 -32.22
C LEU A 687 -7.82 -10.54 -31.71
N GLY A 688 -7.58 -10.41 -30.40
CA GLY A 688 -6.86 -9.25 -29.84
C GLY A 688 -5.41 -9.16 -30.30
N SER A 689 -4.76 -10.31 -30.54
CA SER A 689 -3.40 -10.37 -31.09
C SER A 689 -3.36 -10.02 -32.58
N LEU A 690 -4.38 -10.43 -33.34
CA LEU A 690 -4.61 -10.04 -34.73
C LEU A 690 -4.72 -8.51 -34.85
N LEU A 691 -5.52 -7.89 -33.99
CA LEU A 691 -5.65 -6.43 -33.95
C LEU A 691 -4.33 -5.73 -33.60
N ARG A 692 -3.62 -6.19 -32.56
CA ARG A 692 -2.30 -5.64 -32.20
C ARG A 692 -1.31 -5.74 -33.36
N ARG A 693 -1.32 -6.85 -34.08
CA ARG A 693 -0.42 -7.06 -35.22
C ARG A 693 -0.78 -6.18 -36.42
N ALA A 694 -2.07 -6.03 -36.72
CA ALA A 694 -2.53 -5.05 -37.71
C ALA A 694 -2.12 -3.62 -37.33
N GLY A 695 -2.23 -3.27 -36.03
CA GLY A 695 -1.73 -2.02 -35.48
C GLY A 695 -0.23 -1.81 -35.69
N TYR A 696 0.60 -2.83 -35.45
CA TYR A 696 2.05 -2.73 -35.72
C TYR A 696 2.36 -2.54 -37.21
N ALA A 697 1.63 -3.18 -38.11
CA ALA A 697 1.77 -2.97 -39.55
C ALA A 697 1.40 -1.53 -39.95
N ALA A 698 0.32 -0.99 -39.39
CA ALA A 698 -0.10 0.39 -39.60
C ALA A 698 0.92 1.41 -39.05
N ILE A 699 1.45 1.17 -37.84
CA ILE A 699 2.51 2.00 -37.24
C ILE A 699 3.77 1.99 -38.11
N LYS A 700 4.15 0.81 -38.65
CA LYS A 700 5.29 0.70 -39.57
C LYS A 700 5.08 1.51 -40.85
N ARG A 701 3.84 1.63 -41.32
CA ARG A 701 3.43 2.49 -42.45
C ARG A 701 3.26 3.96 -42.06
N ARG A 702 3.24 4.30 -40.75
CA ARG A 702 2.88 5.62 -40.19
C ARG A 702 1.50 6.12 -40.68
N ASP A 703 0.56 5.20 -40.83
CA ASP A 703 -0.76 5.47 -41.39
C ASP A 703 -1.84 4.81 -40.51
N MET A 704 -3.11 5.08 -40.81
CA MET A 704 -4.25 4.42 -40.15
C MET A 704 -4.28 2.92 -40.48
N ILE A 705 -4.92 2.15 -39.61
CA ILE A 705 -5.10 0.71 -39.79
C ILE A 705 -6.07 0.48 -40.96
N LYS A 706 -5.63 -0.30 -41.95
CA LYS A 706 -6.41 -0.71 -43.12
C LYS A 706 -6.74 -2.20 -43.06
N LEU A 707 -7.74 -2.63 -43.83
CA LEU A 707 -8.13 -4.04 -43.91
C LEU A 707 -6.97 -4.94 -44.36
N GLU A 708 -6.12 -4.46 -45.27
CA GLU A 708 -4.92 -5.17 -45.73
C GLU A 708 -3.99 -5.56 -44.57
N ASP A 709 -3.91 -4.73 -43.54
CA ASP A 709 -3.07 -4.98 -42.38
C ASP A 709 -3.61 -6.15 -41.55
N PHE A 710 -4.92 -6.36 -41.52
CA PHE A 710 -5.53 -7.52 -40.87
C PHE A 710 -5.32 -8.82 -41.66
N VAL A 711 -5.36 -8.76 -43.00
CA VAL A 711 -5.05 -9.91 -43.86
C VAL A 711 -3.58 -10.30 -43.68
N ALA A 712 -2.67 -9.33 -43.69
CA ALA A 712 -1.25 -9.56 -43.42
C ALA A 712 -1.00 -10.08 -41.99
N ALA A 713 -1.77 -9.60 -41.00
CA ALA A 713 -1.69 -10.09 -39.63
C ALA A 713 -2.13 -11.56 -39.51
N LYS A 714 -3.15 -11.98 -40.28
CA LYS A 714 -3.68 -13.36 -40.26
C LYS A 714 -2.62 -14.39 -40.66
N GLU A 715 -1.74 -14.07 -41.60
CA GLU A 715 -0.65 -14.99 -42.00
C GLU A 715 0.36 -15.25 -40.88
N HIS A 716 0.49 -14.31 -39.95
CA HIS A 716 1.46 -14.37 -38.85
C HIS A 716 0.88 -14.94 -37.56
N VAL A 717 -0.41 -14.72 -37.31
CA VAL A 717 -1.08 -15.19 -36.09
C VAL A 717 -1.55 -16.64 -36.30
N ARG A 718 -1.15 -17.53 -35.39
CA ARG A 718 -1.62 -18.92 -35.36
C ARG A 718 -2.64 -19.10 -34.24
N PRO A 719 -3.63 -20.00 -34.41
CA PRO A 719 -4.58 -20.29 -33.34
C PRO A 719 -3.86 -20.88 -32.13
N SER A 720 -4.15 -20.36 -30.94
CA SER A 720 -3.49 -20.78 -29.70
C SER A 720 -3.99 -22.13 -29.17
N VAL A 721 -5.20 -22.56 -29.56
CA VAL A 721 -5.81 -23.81 -29.08
C VAL A 721 -5.63 -24.91 -30.11
N THR A 722 -4.72 -25.85 -29.84
CA THR A 722 -4.41 -26.98 -30.74
C THR A 722 -5.36 -28.17 -30.58
N ASP A 723 -5.86 -28.44 -29.37
CA ASP A 723 -6.63 -29.65 -29.04
C ASP A 723 -8.07 -29.37 -28.56
N LEU A 724 -8.96 -28.97 -29.47
CA LEU A 724 -10.40 -28.80 -29.16
C LEU A 724 -11.06 -30.08 -28.65
N ARG A 725 -10.69 -31.24 -29.21
CA ARG A 725 -11.27 -32.55 -28.86
C ARG A 725 -11.06 -32.92 -27.38
N LYS A 726 -9.99 -32.42 -26.76
CA LYS A 726 -9.72 -32.66 -25.33
C LYS A 726 -10.78 -31.97 -24.47
N TYR A 727 -11.09 -30.71 -24.77
CA TYR A 727 -12.09 -29.93 -24.03
C TYR A 727 -13.52 -30.41 -24.29
N GLU A 728 -13.83 -30.90 -25.49
CA GLU A 728 -15.12 -31.52 -25.79
C GLU A 728 -15.33 -32.85 -25.04
N LYS A 729 -14.28 -33.68 -24.91
CA LYS A 729 -14.32 -34.88 -24.07
C LYS A 729 -14.51 -34.52 -22.61
N LEU A 730 -13.71 -33.58 -22.08
CA LEU A 730 -13.86 -33.08 -20.71
C LEU A 730 -15.26 -32.50 -20.47
N ARG A 731 -15.84 -31.80 -21.46
CA ARG A 731 -17.22 -31.33 -21.41
C ARG A 731 -18.18 -32.48 -21.28
N ARG A 732 -18.06 -33.54 -22.08
CA ARG A 732 -18.94 -34.72 -21.96
C ARG A 732 -18.78 -35.40 -20.61
N ASP A 733 -17.56 -35.51 -20.10
CA ASP A 733 -17.29 -36.16 -18.81
C ASP A 733 -17.84 -35.34 -17.63
N TRP A 734 -17.75 -34.01 -17.70
CA TRP A 734 -18.24 -33.11 -16.65
C TRP A 734 -19.72 -32.76 -16.77
N SER A 735 -20.28 -32.73 -17.99
CA SER A 735 -21.72 -32.56 -18.21
C SER A 735 -22.50 -33.86 -18.01
N GLY A 736 -21.86 -35.03 -18.26
CA GLY A 736 -22.45 -36.35 -18.02
C GLY A 736 -22.49 -36.78 -16.54
N GLY A 737 -21.81 -36.05 -15.65
CA GLY A 737 -21.89 -36.23 -14.19
C GLY A 737 -23.03 -35.45 -13.52
N VAL A 738 -23.81 -34.68 -14.29
CA VAL A 738 -25.03 -34.00 -13.85
C VAL A 738 -26.24 -34.74 -14.40
N LEU A 739 -26.55 -35.88 -13.78
CA LEU A 739 -27.88 -36.51 -13.81
C LEU A 739 -28.18 -37.08 -12.42
#